data_AF-A0A1H5DHX6-F1
#
_entry.id   AF-A0A1H5DHX6-F1
#
_cell.length_a   1.000
_cell.length_b   1.000
_cell.length_c   1.000
_cell.angle_alpha   90.00
_cell.angle_beta   90.00
_cell.angle_gamma   90.00
#
_symmetry.space_group_name_H-M   'P 1'
#
loop_
_entity.id
_entity.type
_entity.pdbx_description
1 polymer ?
#
loop_
_entity_poly.entity_id
_entity_poly.type
_entity_poly.pdbx_seq_one_letter_code
_entity_poly.pdbx_strand_id
1 'polypeptide(L)'
;MDVRTYNTVGELPGADWDALASGSTIYSTAGFQGVREEELPQGAQARHIMAHDADGTVAAGLEAYTFTRPPHALYTPADLLAGLVDEERHAAVASRPLAIGAGWSEFRGQVVHRPDAGPEQRTAAVEALTTEALNFAKQAEASVLAYYYLPREDALDIARAHEHAGAVLLFHDVETVLPIGLWDDLDDYYAWLPAKRRPRARREVRTFRESGRTVREVALPEVVDRIAPLNSALMRKHGHDYGVARAAEVYGRQGRYLGDRSTLLLAEEGEGPVGFALRYRHQDMLYARVAGFDYGYANKADYFNLVFYHPIAQGTGRTTRAIHLGLGTFEAKLSRGPSRSRCTRCSWAWTSPSGPTPTPCGNATARRPRRSGPRTRGTWSAGSTRRTGSCEHVHHPGDRTVRKEAPAMTETRHLPSIGDIERGTWDALVPASCFYQSHGWLAGQERPDFATATYTVVSSGGALRAATPSYDFPAENAPPLPPVAADREVLRVGTRTGYHNEFLLAGTDAERREALAELVEGLAEHAARLGRDALLFDFLTTDSLRLLAGLFPVRAQLRSAEAVVHNEGGTFESYRRLLGRNVRKRDYEVRRFEQAGLRLETAPLSECVDELAPLIGQTMDRYDASLDLTEILTFLKVQAEHLDGLSTVFRVVDEEGDLVGGHVAFAWREMLYARVAGFDYTRTRDAYEYFNAVYYGPLRHMERHGLSTLHLGLSAVQAKVRRGARLHPVWAAVLPLPLVRGAGLTRDAAADQALADSVRAEAGGGMDEGEWELSRVTPL
;
A
#
# COMPACT_ATOMS: atom_id res chain seq x y z
N MET A 1 -32.14 -23.79 21.51
CA MET A 1 -31.97 -24.22 20.11
C MET A 1 -31.57 -25.68 20.10
N ASP A 2 -32.24 -26.50 19.28
CA ASP A 2 -31.81 -27.89 18.99
C ASP A 2 -30.83 -27.85 17.81
N VAL A 3 -29.63 -28.43 17.96
CA VAL A 3 -28.57 -28.38 16.94
C VAL A 3 -28.38 -29.76 16.32
N ARG A 4 -28.46 -29.81 14.99
CA ARG A 4 -28.23 -31.03 14.20
C ARG A 4 -27.04 -30.83 13.28
N THR A 5 -26.24 -31.87 13.09
CA THR A 5 -25.02 -31.82 12.29
C THR A 5 -25.04 -32.89 11.20
N TYR A 6 -24.47 -32.54 10.05
CA TYR A 6 -24.36 -33.40 8.87
C TYR A 6 -22.91 -33.32 8.37
N ASN A 7 -22.33 -34.43 7.93
CA ASN A 7 -20.92 -34.45 7.51
C ASN A 7 -20.74 -34.34 6.00
N THR A 8 -21.83 -34.53 5.24
CA THR A 8 -21.84 -34.33 3.78
C THR A 8 -23.06 -33.54 3.35
N VAL A 9 -22.96 -32.90 2.19
CA VAL A 9 -24.06 -32.18 1.54
C VAL A 9 -25.19 -33.13 1.15
N GLY A 10 -24.88 -34.39 0.83
CA GLY A 10 -25.88 -35.41 0.53
C GLY A 10 -26.75 -35.83 1.73
N GLU A 11 -26.25 -35.66 2.96
CA GLU A 11 -27.01 -35.91 4.19
C GLU A 11 -27.85 -34.69 4.62
N LEU A 12 -27.52 -33.50 4.10
CA LEU A 12 -28.15 -32.25 4.47
C LEU A 12 -29.60 -32.19 3.96
N PRO A 13 -30.57 -31.75 4.78
CA PRO A 13 -31.90 -31.37 4.32
C PRO A 13 -31.84 -30.15 3.37
N GLY A 14 -31.46 -30.39 2.11
CA GLY A 14 -31.09 -29.34 1.17
C GLY A 14 -32.19 -28.32 0.91
N ALA A 15 -33.46 -28.73 0.89
CA ALA A 15 -34.59 -27.83 0.72
C ALA A 15 -34.73 -26.85 1.91
N ASP A 16 -34.56 -27.34 3.15
CA ASP A 16 -34.63 -26.51 4.35
C ASP A 16 -33.42 -25.57 4.42
N TRP A 17 -32.23 -26.06 4.05
CA TRP A 17 -31.04 -25.24 3.98
C TRP A 17 -31.15 -24.12 2.94
N ASP A 18 -31.58 -24.46 1.72
CA ASP A 18 -31.74 -23.47 0.65
C ASP A 18 -32.84 -22.44 0.96
N ALA A 19 -33.85 -22.81 1.76
CA ALA A 19 -34.81 -21.86 2.31
C ALA A 19 -34.14 -20.82 3.23
N LEU A 20 -33.19 -21.22 4.09
CA LEU A 20 -32.36 -20.26 4.85
C LEU A 20 -31.46 -19.44 3.94
N ALA A 21 -30.90 -20.07 2.90
CA ALA A 21 -29.98 -19.45 1.95
C ALA A 21 -30.66 -18.40 1.04
N SER A 22 -32.00 -18.37 1.02
CA SER A 22 -32.78 -17.48 0.17
C SER A 22 -32.49 -15.99 0.40
N GLY A 23 -32.28 -15.58 1.66
CA GLY A 23 -31.93 -14.19 2.01
C GLY A 23 -30.43 -13.90 2.03
N SER A 24 -29.59 -14.83 1.58
CA SER A 24 -28.14 -14.78 1.73
C SER A 24 -27.42 -15.04 0.39
N THR A 25 -26.11 -15.25 0.43
CA THR A 25 -25.31 -15.38 -0.79
C THR A 25 -25.51 -16.72 -1.50
N ILE A 26 -25.27 -16.74 -2.82
CA ILE A 26 -25.26 -18.01 -3.55
C ILE A 26 -24.21 -18.98 -3.01
N TYR A 27 -23.09 -18.45 -2.48
CA TYR A 27 -21.99 -19.22 -1.91
C TYR A 27 -22.38 -19.98 -0.65
N SER A 28 -23.55 -19.71 -0.07
CA SER A 28 -24.09 -20.40 1.10
C SER A 28 -25.19 -21.40 0.73
N THR A 29 -25.52 -21.59 -0.56
CA THR A 29 -26.55 -22.55 -0.99
C THR A 29 -26.01 -23.99 -0.95
N ALA A 30 -26.88 -24.97 -0.78
CA ALA A 30 -26.50 -26.39 -0.75
C ALA A 30 -25.80 -26.81 -2.06
N GLY A 31 -26.23 -26.26 -3.21
CA GLY A 31 -25.53 -26.49 -4.47
C GLY A 31 -24.09 -25.97 -4.48
N PHE A 32 -23.83 -24.78 -3.92
CA PHE A 32 -22.45 -24.28 -3.83
C PHE A 32 -21.61 -25.06 -2.81
N GLN A 33 -22.25 -25.59 -1.75
CA GLN A 33 -21.58 -26.53 -0.86
C GLN A 33 -21.16 -27.82 -1.56
N GLY A 34 -21.96 -28.33 -2.49
CA GLY A 34 -21.57 -29.47 -3.33
C GLY A 34 -20.31 -29.18 -4.16
N VAL A 35 -20.17 -27.95 -4.67
CA VAL A 35 -18.92 -27.50 -5.34
C VAL A 35 -17.73 -27.57 -4.38
N ARG A 36 -17.90 -27.11 -3.13
CA ARG A 36 -16.84 -27.13 -2.11
C ARG A 36 -16.52 -28.55 -1.66
N GLU A 37 -17.53 -29.39 -1.46
CA GLU A 37 -17.36 -30.77 -1.01
C GLU A 37 -16.51 -31.57 -2.00
N GLU A 38 -16.78 -31.44 -3.31
CA GLU A 38 -15.96 -32.08 -4.34
C GLU A 38 -14.57 -31.42 -4.53
N GLU A 39 -14.40 -30.17 -4.08
CA GLU A 39 -13.10 -29.48 -4.07
C GLU A 39 -12.26 -29.73 -2.81
N LEU A 40 -12.83 -30.36 -1.77
CA LEU A 40 -12.16 -30.53 -0.49
C LEU A 40 -10.81 -31.25 -0.66
N PRO A 41 -9.70 -30.66 -0.16
CA PRO A 41 -8.41 -31.34 -0.15
C PRO A 41 -8.48 -32.64 0.65
N GLN A 42 -7.65 -33.61 0.26
CA GLN A 42 -7.53 -34.86 1.00
C GLN A 42 -7.19 -34.60 2.47
N GLY A 43 -7.96 -35.18 3.38
CA GLY A 43 -7.79 -35.03 4.83
C GLY A 43 -8.50 -33.81 5.43
N ALA A 44 -9.15 -32.96 4.62
CA ALA A 44 -10.09 -31.97 5.13
C ALA A 44 -11.42 -32.64 5.50
N GLN A 45 -12.13 -32.09 6.48
CA GLN A 45 -13.46 -32.54 6.87
C GLN A 45 -14.46 -31.38 6.84
N ALA A 46 -15.70 -31.67 6.50
CA ALA A 46 -16.81 -30.72 6.52
C ALA A 46 -17.81 -31.07 7.62
N ARG A 47 -18.49 -30.05 8.13
CA ARG A 47 -19.64 -30.16 9.01
C ARG A 47 -20.64 -29.06 8.68
N HIS A 48 -21.87 -29.47 8.40
CA HIS A 48 -23.01 -28.58 8.19
C HIS A 48 -23.86 -28.61 9.44
N ILE A 49 -24.07 -27.45 10.05
CA ILE A 49 -24.70 -27.31 11.37
C ILE A 49 -26.01 -26.56 11.17
N MET A 50 -27.13 -27.13 11.64
CA MET A 50 -28.46 -26.53 11.56
C MET A 50 -29.05 -26.36 12.96
N ALA A 51 -29.48 -25.15 13.28
CA ALA A 51 -30.15 -24.82 14.52
C ALA A 51 -31.66 -24.77 14.30
N HIS A 52 -32.42 -25.41 15.19
CA HIS A 52 -33.88 -25.47 15.18
C HIS A 52 -34.43 -24.79 16.44
N ASP A 53 -35.58 -24.14 16.31
CA ASP A 53 -36.33 -23.59 17.43
C ASP A 53 -37.03 -24.72 18.23
N ALA A 54 -37.74 -24.34 19.30
CA ALA A 54 -38.36 -25.29 20.22
C ALA A 54 -39.50 -26.10 19.59
N ASP A 55 -40.13 -25.57 18.54
CA ASP A 55 -41.15 -26.22 17.72
C ASP A 55 -40.55 -27.10 16.61
N GLY A 56 -39.22 -27.11 16.45
CA GLY A 56 -38.50 -27.97 15.52
C GLY A 56 -38.36 -27.40 14.11
N THR A 57 -38.73 -26.14 13.90
CA THR A 57 -38.53 -25.39 12.66
C THR A 57 -37.07 -24.94 12.55
N VAL A 58 -36.51 -25.02 11.35
CA VAL A 58 -35.14 -24.58 11.09
C VAL A 58 -35.02 -23.05 11.24
N ALA A 59 -34.10 -22.60 12.08
CA ALA A 59 -33.87 -21.20 12.40
C ALA A 59 -32.62 -20.61 11.72
N ALA A 60 -31.52 -21.37 11.65
CA ALA A 60 -30.27 -20.92 11.05
C ALA A 60 -29.33 -22.09 10.68
N GLY A 61 -28.32 -21.81 9.87
CA GLY A 61 -27.32 -22.78 9.43
C GLY A 61 -25.91 -22.20 9.34
N LEU A 62 -24.90 -23.05 9.59
CA LEU A 62 -23.48 -22.71 9.49
C LEU A 62 -22.69 -23.88 8.90
N GLU A 63 -21.84 -23.58 7.92
CA GLU A 63 -20.83 -24.52 7.41
C GLU A 63 -19.54 -24.38 8.23
N ALA A 64 -18.88 -25.48 8.55
CA ALA A 64 -17.57 -25.49 9.20
C ALA A 64 -16.67 -26.55 8.55
N TYR A 65 -15.39 -26.25 8.44
CA TYR A 65 -14.41 -27.10 7.77
C TYR A 65 -13.12 -27.18 8.57
N THR A 66 -12.47 -28.33 8.59
CA THR A 66 -11.16 -28.51 9.22
C THR A 66 -10.12 -28.87 8.17
N PHE A 67 -8.92 -28.32 8.34
CA PHE A 67 -7.80 -28.53 7.43
C PHE A 67 -6.52 -28.80 8.22
N THR A 68 -5.73 -29.76 7.75
CA THR A 68 -4.37 -30.01 8.28
C THR A 68 -3.39 -28.91 7.87
N ARG A 69 -3.65 -28.22 6.76
CA ARG A 69 -2.92 -27.06 6.25
C ARG A 69 -3.89 -26.08 5.58
N PRO A 70 -3.59 -24.77 5.54
CA PRO A 70 -4.45 -23.79 4.88
C PRO A 70 -4.84 -24.22 3.45
N PRO A 71 -6.14 -24.17 3.08
CA PRO A 71 -6.59 -24.62 1.77
C PRO A 71 -6.15 -23.68 0.64
N HIS A 72 -5.83 -22.43 0.97
CA HIS A 72 -5.31 -21.41 0.06
C HIS A 72 -4.60 -20.32 0.86
N ALA A 73 -3.63 -19.61 0.26
CA ALA A 73 -2.87 -18.54 0.94
C ALA A 73 -3.75 -17.40 1.49
N LEU A 74 -4.94 -17.23 0.92
CA LEU A 74 -5.94 -16.24 1.36
C LEU A 74 -6.76 -16.67 2.58
N TYR A 75 -6.53 -17.89 3.08
CA TYR A 75 -7.16 -18.50 4.25
C TYR A 75 -6.10 -19.06 5.20
N THR A 76 -5.01 -18.30 5.39
CA THR A 76 -3.92 -18.63 6.33
C THR A 76 -4.02 -17.72 7.57
N PRO A 77 -4.55 -18.20 8.71
CA PRO A 77 -4.67 -17.38 9.91
C PRO A 77 -3.32 -16.92 10.47
N ALA A 78 -2.26 -17.72 10.31
CA ALA A 78 -0.91 -17.35 10.73
C ALA A 78 -0.41 -16.09 10.01
N ASP A 79 -0.48 -16.06 8.68
CA ASP A 79 -0.08 -14.90 7.86
C ASP A 79 -0.84 -13.62 8.24
N LEU A 80 -2.13 -13.74 8.59
CA LEU A 80 -2.94 -12.60 9.05
C LEU A 80 -2.57 -12.12 10.45
N LEU A 81 -2.08 -13.00 11.31
CA LEU A 81 -1.68 -12.72 12.69
C LEU A 81 -0.20 -12.37 12.81
N ALA A 82 0.57 -12.45 11.72
CA ALA A 82 1.99 -12.10 11.70
C ALA A 82 2.21 -10.67 12.22
N GLY A 83 3.07 -10.52 13.23
CA GLY A 83 3.34 -9.24 13.89
C GLY A 83 2.24 -8.74 14.85
N LEU A 84 1.09 -9.42 14.94
CA LEU A 84 0.03 -9.14 15.91
C LEU A 84 0.09 -10.06 17.14
N VAL A 85 0.71 -11.23 17.01
CA VAL A 85 0.98 -12.18 18.09
C VAL A 85 2.47 -12.48 18.16
N ASP A 86 2.95 -12.94 19.32
CA ASP A 86 4.34 -13.36 19.49
C ASP A 86 4.70 -14.56 18.58
N GLU A 87 6.00 -14.73 18.33
CA GLU A 87 6.53 -15.77 17.42
C GLU A 87 6.17 -17.20 17.86
N GLU A 88 6.12 -17.46 19.18
CA GLU A 88 5.76 -18.76 19.71
C GLU A 88 4.29 -19.09 19.36
N ARG A 89 3.39 -18.12 19.54
CA ARG A 89 1.98 -18.26 19.22
C ARG A 89 1.73 -18.29 17.71
N HIS A 90 2.45 -17.49 16.93
CA HIS A 90 2.39 -17.52 15.47
C HIS A 90 2.80 -18.91 14.94
N ALA A 91 3.94 -19.44 15.42
CA ALA A 91 4.40 -20.78 15.07
C ALA A 91 3.41 -21.87 15.52
N ALA A 92 2.80 -21.73 16.70
CA ALA A 92 1.78 -22.66 17.18
C ALA A 92 0.50 -22.65 16.31
N VAL A 93 0.08 -21.48 15.82
CA VAL A 93 -1.04 -21.36 14.88
C VAL A 93 -0.68 -21.98 13.53
N ALA A 94 0.51 -21.70 13.01
CA ALA A 94 0.98 -22.17 11.70
C ALA A 94 1.23 -23.68 11.63
N SER A 95 1.58 -24.32 12.75
CA SER A 95 2.01 -25.73 12.80
C SER A 95 0.88 -26.73 13.07
N ARG A 96 -0.32 -26.26 13.38
CA ARG A 96 -1.46 -27.09 13.79
C ARG A 96 -2.60 -27.02 12.78
N PRO A 97 -3.54 -28.00 12.80
CA PRO A 97 -4.75 -27.91 12.00
C PRO A 97 -5.51 -26.61 12.29
N LEU A 98 -6.30 -26.16 11.32
CA LEU A 98 -7.19 -25.01 11.46
C LEU A 98 -8.63 -25.42 11.16
N ALA A 99 -9.57 -24.69 11.73
CA ALA A 99 -10.97 -24.75 11.38
C ALA A 99 -11.41 -23.42 10.74
N ILE A 100 -12.22 -23.50 9.69
CA ILE A 100 -12.82 -22.35 9.03
C ILE A 100 -14.34 -22.48 9.10
N GLY A 101 -15.00 -21.49 9.69
CA GLY A 101 -16.45 -21.39 9.74
C GLY A 101 -17.01 -20.43 8.69
N ALA A 102 -18.26 -20.65 8.34
CA ALA A 102 -19.05 -19.87 7.38
C ALA A 102 -18.52 -19.92 5.93
N GLY A 103 -17.91 -21.05 5.54
CA GLY A 103 -17.42 -21.29 4.18
C GLY A 103 -15.92 -21.02 4.01
N TRP A 104 -15.34 -21.66 2.99
CA TRP A 104 -13.95 -21.46 2.56
C TRP A 104 -13.98 -21.45 1.03
N SER A 105 -13.25 -20.54 0.39
CA SER A 105 -13.39 -20.17 -1.03
C SER A 105 -14.49 -19.13 -1.31
N GLU A 106 -14.27 -18.32 -2.36
CA GLU A 106 -15.19 -17.30 -2.91
C GLU A 106 -15.34 -15.96 -2.15
N PHE A 107 -14.52 -15.70 -1.14
CA PHE A 107 -14.35 -14.38 -0.53
C PHE A 107 -15.62 -13.79 0.10
N ARG A 108 -16.56 -14.65 0.53
CA ARG A 108 -17.75 -14.21 1.24
C ARG A 108 -18.32 -15.33 2.09
N GLY A 109 -18.04 -15.29 3.38
CA GLY A 109 -18.65 -16.20 4.36
C GLY A 109 -19.94 -15.62 4.94
N GLN A 110 -20.86 -16.46 5.37
CA GLN A 110 -22.11 -15.99 6.00
C GLN A 110 -22.74 -17.05 6.91
N VAL A 111 -23.41 -16.62 7.97
CA VAL A 111 -24.39 -17.45 8.70
C VAL A 111 -25.74 -17.31 8.00
N VAL A 112 -26.34 -18.42 7.60
CA VAL A 112 -27.67 -18.37 6.96
C VAL A 112 -28.75 -18.39 8.02
N HIS A 113 -29.74 -17.51 7.88
CA HIS A 113 -30.81 -17.34 8.86
C HIS A 113 -32.16 -17.40 8.15
N ARG A 114 -33.18 -17.85 8.89
CA ARG A 114 -34.57 -17.70 8.45
C ARG A 114 -34.85 -16.20 8.21
N PRO A 115 -35.40 -15.79 7.05
CA PRO A 115 -35.53 -14.37 6.70
C PRO A 115 -36.30 -13.52 7.71
N ASP A 116 -37.27 -14.12 8.39
CA ASP A 116 -38.15 -13.50 9.39
C ASP A 116 -37.65 -13.66 10.84
N ALA A 117 -36.47 -14.25 11.06
CA ALA A 117 -35.93 -14.46 12.40
C ALA A 117 -35.67 -13.11 13.10
N GLY A 118 -36.30 -12.92 14.26
CA GLY A 118 -36.10 -11.77 15.13
C GLY A 118 -34.70 -11.74 15.77
N PRO A 119 -34.26 -10.59 16.32
CA PRO A 119 -32.91 -10.43 16.86
C PRO A 119 -32.53 -11.47 17.93
N GLU A 120 -33.41 -11.74 18.89
CA GLU A 120 -33.15 -12.73 19.96
C GLU A 120 -32.98 -14.15 19.41
N GLN A 121 -33.84 -14.53 18.45
CA GLN A 121 -33.76 -15.83 17.80
C GLN A 121 -32.46 -15.97 16.99
N ARG A 122 -32.04 -14.90 16.31
CA ARG A 122 -30.76 -14.85 15.59
C ARG A 122 -29.60 -15.03 16.55
N THR A 123 -29.53 -14.26 17.64
CA THR A 123 -28.47 -14.37 18.65
C THR A 123 -28.37 -15.78 19.22
N ALA A 124 -29.50 -16.35 19.68
CA ALA A 124 -29.52 -17.70 20.23
C ALA A 124 -29.13 -18.77 19.20
N ALA A 125 -29.47 -18.58 17.93
CA ALA A 125 -29.05 -19.48 16.86
C ALA A 125 -27.56 -19.36 16.54
N VAL A 126 -27.00 -18.14 16.45
CA VAL A 126 -25.56 -17.94 16.25
C VAL A 126 -24.77 -18.57 17.38
N GLU A 127 -25.16 -18.34 18.64
CA GLU A 127 -24.50 -18.94 19.81
C GLU A 127 -24.48 -20.48 19.74
N ALA A 128 -25.61 -21.11 19.39
CA ALA A 128 -25.69 -22.55 19.23
C ALA A 128 -24.80 -23.06 18.08
N LEU A 129 -24.85 -22.41 16.92
CA LEU A 129 -24.08 -22.79 15.74
C LEU A 129 -22.57 -22.64 15.96
N THR A 130 -22.12 -21.52 16.54
CA THR A 130 -20.71 -21.26 16.79
C THR A 130 -20.16 -22.11 17.93
N THR A 131 -20.98 -22.46 18.92
CA THR A 131 -20.62 -23.44 19.95
C THR A 131 -20.31 -24.80 19.33
N GLU A 132 -21.16 -25.30 18.43
CA GLU A 132 -20.90 -26.58 17.75
C GLU A 132 -19.71 -26.49 16.79
N ALA A 133 -19.54 -25.37 16.07
CA ALA A 133 -18.35 -25.15 15.25
C ALA A 133 -17.05 -25.17 16.08
N LEU A 134 -17.07 -24.59 17.28
CA LEU A 134 -15.95 -24.64 18.21
C LEU A 134 -15.70 -26.05 18.74
N ASN A 135 -16.75 -26.83 19.03
CA ASN A 135 -16.60 -28.23 19.39
C ASN A 135 -15.98 -29.04 18.26
N PHE A 136 -16.40 -28.82 17.02
CA PHE A 136 -15.82 -29.44 15.83
C PHE A 136 -14.35 -29.07 15.65
N ALA A 137 -13.99 -27.80 15.82
CA ALA A 137 -12.61 -27.34 15.79
C ALA A 137 -11.75 -28.01 16.87
N LYS A 138 -12.27 -28.16 18.10
CA LYS A 138 -11.60 -28.88 19.20
C LYS A 138 -11.39 -30.36 18.90
N GLN A 139 -12.39 -31.03 18.32
CA GLN A 139 -12.29 -32.44 17.93
C GLN A 139 -11.19 -32.67 16.89
N ALA A 140 -10.96 -31.71 16.01
CA ALA A 140 -9.88 -31.73 15.02
C ALA A 140 -8.54 -31.21 15.57
N GLU A 141 -8.45 -30.94 16.87
CA GLU A 141 -7.29 -30.35 17.54
C GLU A 141 -6.78 -29.05 16.90
N ALA A 142 -7.70 -28.30 16.27
CA ALA A 142 -7.38 -27.09 15.56
C ALA A 142 -6.82 -26.02 16.52
N SER A 143 -5.78 -25.30 16.08
CA SER A 143 -5.23 -24.17 16.83
C SER A 143 -6.12 -22.94 16.79
N VAL A 144 -7.01 -22.87 15.79
CA VAL A 144 -7.84 -21.71 15.50
C VAL A 144 -9.15 -22.13 14.84
N LEU A 145 -10.24 -21.46 15.23
CA LEU A 145 -11.47 -21.37 14.45
C LEU A 145 -11.57 -19.95 13.89
N ALA A 146 -11.48 -19.82 12.56
CA ALA A 146 -11.49 -18.55 11.86
C ALA A 146 -12.72 -18.42 10.97
N TYR A 147 -13.29 -17.23 10.91
CA TYR A 147 -14.41 -16.92 10.01
C TYR A 147 -14.01 -15.82 9.04
N TYR A 148 -13.87 -16.15 7.76
CA TYR A 148 -13.31 -15.24 6.75
C TYR A 148 -14.39 -14.50 5.95
N TYR A 149 -14.10 -13.26 5.59
CA TYR A 149 -14.91 -12.44 4.69
C TYR A 149 -16.40 -12.35 5.07
N LEU A 150 -16.71 -12.24 6.37
CA LEU A 150 -18.09 -12.15 6.84
C LEU A 150 -18.64 -10.73 6.67
N PRO A 151 -19.93 -10.56 6.34
CA PRO A 151 -20.63 -9.30 6.56
C PRO A 151 -20.40 -8.79 7.99
N ARG A 152 -20.26 -7.47 8.15
CA ARG A 152 -20.03 -6.83 9.45
C ARG A 152 -21.00 -7.29 10.54
N GLU A 153 -22.28 -7.48 10.22
CA GLU A 153 -23.31 -7.86 11.19
C GLU A 153 -23.05 -9.27 11.73
N ASP A 154 -22.91 -10.27 10.85
CA ASP A 154 -22.53 -11.64 11.20
C ASP A 154 -21.22 -11.69 12.00
N ALA A 155 -20.21 -10.90 11.61
CA ALA A 155 -18.93 -10.87 12.31
C ALA A 155 -19.06 -10.35 13.75
N LEU A 156 -19.93 -9.36 13.98
CA LEU A 156 -20.23 -8.84 15.30
C LEU A 156 -21.05 -9.83 16.13
N ASP A 157 -22.01 -10.53 15.52
CA ASP A 157 -22.79 -11.59 16.19
C ASP A 157 -21.89 -12.76 16.61
N ILE A 158 -21.01 -13.22 15.72
CA ILE A 158 -20.06 -14.30 16.02
C ILE A 158 -19.06 -13.85 17.09
N ALA A 159 -18.55 -12.62 17.01
CA ALA A 159 -17.65 -12.09 18.03
C ALA A 159 -18.32 -12.04 19.42
N ARG A 160 -19.59 -11.64 19.50
CA ARG A 160 -20.39 -11.68 20.74
C ARG A 160 -20.56 -13.11 21.25
N ALA A 161 -20.96 -14.03 20.38
CA ALA A 161 -21.15 -15.44 20.74
C ALA A 161 -19.85 -16.10 21.28
N HIS A 162 -18.70 -15.56 20.89
CA HIS A 162 -17.39 -16.01 21.33
C HIS A 162 -16.67 -15.07 22.30
N GLU A 163 -17.35 -14.11 22.91
CA GLU A 163 -16.73 -13.14 23.84
C GLU A 163 -15.96 -13.85 24.97
N HIS A 164 -16.57 -14.89 25.55
CA HIS A 164 -15.97 -15.71 26.61
C HIS A 164 -14.82 -16.60 26.13
N ALA A 165 -14.67 -16.82 24.81
CA ALA A 165 -13.57 -17.55 24.20
C ALA A 165 -12.42 -16.64 23.76
N GLY A 166 -12.49 -15.34 24.08
CA GLY A 166 -11.46 -14.35 23.77
C GLY A 166 -11.45 -13.98 22.29
N ALA A 167 -12.62 -13.85 21.66
CA ALA A 167 -12.65 -13.62 20.22
C ALA A 167 -12.03 -12.29 19.80
N VAL A 168 -11.31 -12.32 18.68
CA VAL A 168 -10.71 -11.12 18.07
C VAL A 168 -11.41 -10.83 16.75
N LEU A 169 -11.85 -9.58 16.58
CA LEU A 169 -12.45 -9.08 15.35
C LEU A 169 -11.46 -8.21 14.61
N LEU A 170 -11.04 -8.57 13.39
CA LEU A 170 -10.36 -7.59 12.53
C LEU A 170 -11.12 -7.30 11.24
N PHE A 171 -10.80 -6.16 10.67
CA PHE A 171 -11.25 -5.76 9.35
C PHE A 171 -10.39 -6.45 8.29
N HIS A 172 -11.01 -7.12 7.33
CA HIS A 172 -10.30 -7.87 6.30
C HIS A 172 -10.33 -7.16 4.94
N ASP A 173 -11.51 -6.83 4.42
CA ASP A 173 -11.66 -6.22 3.10
C ASP A 173 -13.04 -5.55 2.95
N VAL A 174 -13.30 -4.98 1.77
CA VAL A 174 -14.56 -4.36 1.38
C VAL A 174 -15.13 -5.05 0.16
N GLU A 175 -16.44 -5.27 0.13
CA GLU A 175 -17.13 -5.72 -1.08
C GLU A 175 -17.86 -4.57 -1.77
N THR A 176 -18.11 -4.74 -3.08
CA THR A 176 -18.78 -3.74 -3.91
C THR A 176 -20.03 -4.29 -4.54
N VAL A 177 -21.11 -3.51 -4.49
CA VAL A 177 -22.43 -3.86 -5.03
C VAL A 177 -22.93 -2.75 -5.93
N LEU A 178 -23.31 -3.10 -7.16
CA LEU A 178 -23.88 -2.20 -8.16
C LEU A 178 -25.40 -2.35 -8.23
N PRO A 179 -26.20 -1.33 -7.85
CA PRO A 179 -27.66 -1.45 -7.74
C PRO A 179 -28.35 -1.31 -9.11
N ILE A 180 -28.20 -2.30 -9.99
CA ILE A 180 -28.72 -2.24 -11.36
C ILE A 180 -30.25 -2.14 -11.46
N GLY A 181 -30.99 -2.55 -10.42
CA GLY A 181 -32.45 -2.46 -10.38
C GLY A 181 -33.00 -1.04 -10.24
N LEU A 182 -32.12 -0.03 -10.18
CA LEU A 182 -32.52 1.38 -10.23
C LEU A 182 -32.71 1.91 -11.65
N TRP A 183 -32.36 1.13 -12.67
CA TRP A 183 -32.28 1.58 -14.07
C TRP A 183 -32.99 0.59 -14.98
N ASP A 184 -33.82 1.09 -15.89
CA ASP A 184 -34.42 0.28 -16.94
C ASP A 184 -33.47 0.06 -18.12
N ASP A 185 -32.58 1.02 -18.36
CA ASP A 185 -31.62 0.98 -19.46
C ASP A 185 -30.31 1.77 -19.16
N LEU A 186 -29.46 1.90 -20.17
CA LEU A 186 -28.20 2.62 -20.06
C LEU A 186 -28.39 4.14 -19.91
N ASP A 187 -29.46 4.72 -20.44
CA ASP A 187 -29.68 6.17 -20.34
C ASP A 187 -30.08 6.55 -18.91
N ASP A 188 -30.89 5.74 -18.24
CA ASP A 188 -31.18 5.88 -16.80
C ASP A 188 -29.88 5.79 -15.97
N TYR A 189 -29.04 4.80 -16.26
CA TYR A 189 -27.75 4.65 -15.60
C TYR A 189 -26.83 5.86 -15.84
N TYR A 190 -26.76 6.37 -17.07
CA TYR A 190 -25.98 7.56 -17.39
C TYR A 190 -26.52 8.82 -16.71
N ALA A 191 -27.84 8.96 -16.59
CA ALA A 191 -28.46 10.06 -15.86
C ALA A 191 -28.12 10.01 -14.36
N TRP A 192 -28.13 8.81 -13.78
CA TRP A 192 -27.79 8.57 -12.39
C TRP A 192 -26.31 8.82 -12.06
N LEU A 193 -25.38 8.55 -13.00
CA LEU A 193 -23.95 8.78 -12.79
C LEU A 193 -23.60 10.27 -12.57
N PRO A 194 -22.58 10.59 -11.74
CA PRO A 194 -22.03 11.94 -11.63
C PRO A 194 -21.60 12.50 -12.98
N ALA A 195 -21.87 13.79 -13.24
CA ALA A 195 -21.66 14.43 -14.54
C ALA A 195 -20.26 14.19 -15.14
N LYS A 196 -19.21 14.25 -14.30
CA LYS A 196 -17.82 14.02 -14.71
C LYS A 196 -17.51 12.59 -15.20
N ARG A 197 -18.32 11.59 -14.82
CA ARG A 197 -18.10 10.16 -15.12
C ARG A 197 -18.87 9.67 -16.36
N ARG A 198 -19.93 10.38 -16.76
CA ARG A 198 -20.79 10.01 -17.90
C ARG A 198 -20.04 9.91 -19.24
N PRO A 199 -19.15 10.86 -19.62
CA PRO A 199 -18.49 10.81 -20.91
C PRO A 199 -17.61 9.56 -21.10
N ARG A 200 -16.93 9.14 -20.02
CA ARG A 200 -16.11 7.92 -20.02
C ARG A 200 -16.97 6.67 -20.21
N ALA A 201 -18.04 6.51 -19.44
CA ALA A 201 -18.93 5.36 -19.55
C ALA A 201 -19.58 5.26 -20.94
N ARG A 202 -20.02 6.39 -21.52
CA ARG A 202 -20.55 6.45 -22.90
C ARG A 202 -19.49 6.07 -23.93
N ARG A 203 -18.24 6.52 -23.77
CA ARG A 203 -17.12 6.17 -24.65
C ARG A 203 -16.85 4.66 -24.62
N GLU A 204 -16.78 4.06 -23.44
CA GLU A 204 -16.50 2.62 -23.28
C GLU A 204 -17.59 1.73 -23.92
N VAL A 205 -18.87 2.10 -23.78
CA VAL A 205 -19.97 1.41 -24.46
C VAL A 205 -19.90 1.60 -25.97
N ARG A 206 -19.62 2.83 -26.42
CA ARG A 206 -19.48 3.12 -27.85
C ARG A 206 -18.32 2.35 -28.49
N THR A 207 -17.14 2.33 -27.85
CA THR A 207 -15.96 1.61 -28.33
C THR A 207 -16.23 0.11 -28.49
N PHE A 208 -16.94 -0.49 -27.53
CA PHE A 208 -17.31 -1.90 -27.64
C PHE A 208 -18.32 -2.13 -28.77
N ARG A 209 -19.33 -1.26 -28.91
CA ARG A 209 -20.32 -1.35 -30.00
C ARG A 209 -19.69 -1.19 -31.38
N GLU A 210 -18.77 -0.24 -31.54
CA GLU A 210 -18.06 0.03 -32.79
C GLU A 210 -17.06 -1.08 -33.15
N SER A 211 -16.68 -1.95 -32.21
CA SER A 211 -15.82 -3.09 -32.50
C SER A 211 -16.53 -4.19 -33.31
N GLY A 212 -17.86 -4.16 -33.41
CA GLY A 212 -18.64 -5.20 -34.08
C GLY A 212 -18.80 -6.50 -33.27
N ARG A 213 -18.25 -6.56 -32.05
CA ARG A 213 -18.40 -7.70 -31.13
C ARG A 213 -19.85 -7.88 -30.71
N THR A 214 -20.27 -9.13 -30.60
CA THR A 214 -21.58 -9.49 -30.07
C THR A 214 -21.44 -10.11 -28.70
N VAL A 215 -22.48 -10.01 -27.87
CA VAL A 215 -22.51 -10.64 -26.54
C VAL A 215 -23.67 -11.60 -26.49
N ARG A 216 -23.39 -12.83 -26.08
CA ARG A 216 -24.39 -13.89 -25.91
C ARG A 216 -24.38 -14.41 -24.48
N GLU A 217 -25.56 -14.53 -23.88
CA GLU A 217 -25.74 -15.17 -22.58
C GLU A 217 -25.92 -16.68 -22.77
N VAL A 218 -25.19 -17.48 -21.99
CA VAL A 218 -25.20 -18.95 -22.06
C VAL A 218 -25.09 -19.57 -20.67
N ALA A 219 -25.55 -20.81 -20.51
CA ALA A 219 -25.32 -21.57 -19.29
C ALA A 219 -23.87 -22.06 -19.22
N LEU A 220 -23.28 -22.09 -18.03
CA LEU A 220 -21.89 -22.53 -17.85
C LEU A 220 -21.61 -23.95 -18.38
N PRO A 221 -22.48 -24.96 -18.13
CA PRO A 221 -22.23 -26.33 -18.60
C PRO A 221 -22.05 -26.45 -20.12
N GLU A 222 -22.66 -25.55 -20.90
CA GLU A 222 -22.64 -25.60 -22.37
C GLU A 222 -21.33 -25.13 -22.99
N VAL A 223 -20.52 -24.36 -22.24
CA VAL A 223 -19.38 -23.62 -22.80
C VAL A 223 -18.06 -23.78 -22.04
N VAL A 224 -17.99 -24.73 -21.09
CA VAL A 224 -16.79 -25.00 -20.28
C VAL A 224 -15.53 -25.13 -21.14
N ASP A 225 -15.59 -25.95 -22.19
CA ASP A 225 -14.45 -26.20 -23.08
C ASP A 225 -14.02 -24.95 -23.86
N ARG A 226 -14.97 -24.06 -24.17
CA ARG A 226 -14.71 -22.81 -24.91
C ARG A 226 -14.07 -21.74 -24.03
N ILE A 227 -14.37 -21.70 -22.74
CA ILE A 227 -13.82 -20.69 -21.81
C ILE A 227 -12.55 -21.13 -21.10
N ALA A 228 -12.30 -22.45 -20.99
CA ALA A 228 -11.12 -22.97 -20.32
C ALA A 228 -9.78 -22.41 -20.88
N PRO A 229 -9.61 -22.22 -22.21
CA PRO A 229 -8.44 -21.54 -22.75
C PRO A 229 -8.31 -20.08 -22.31
N LEU A 230 -9.42 -19.34 -22.28
CA LEU A 230 -9.46 -17.92 -21.88
C LEU A 230 -9.12 -17.76 -20.38
N ASN A 231 -9.63 -18.67 -19.53
CA ASN A 231 -9.26 -18.67 -18.13
C ASN A 231 -7.79 -19.06 -17.91
N SER A 232 -7.28 -20.07 -18.64
CA SER A 232 -5.87 -20.42 -18.59
C SER A 232 -4.96 -19.25 -18.99
N ALA A 233 -5.36 -18.47 -20.00
CA ALA A 233 -4.67 -17.23 -20.37
C ALA A 233 -4.72 -16.17 -19.24
N LEU A 234 -5.87 -16.01 -18.58
CA LEU A 234 -6.01 -15.13 -17.42
C LEU A 234 -5.07 -15.56 -16.28
N MET A 235 -5.05 -16.85 -15.93
CA MET A 235 -4.20 -17.37 -14.85
C MET A 235 -2.72 -17.14 -15.14
N ARG A 236 -2.26 -17.41 -16.38
CA ARG A 236 -0.87 -17.15 -16.79
C ARG A 236 -0.48 -15.70 -16.67
N LYS A 237 -1.39 -14.77 -17.04
CA LYS A 237 -1.17 -13.33 -16.85
C LYS A 237 -0.97 -12.96 -15.38
N HIS A 238 -1.60 -13.68 -14.46
CA HIS A 238 -1.44 -13.52 -13.01
C HIS A 238 -0.34 -14.42 -12.40
N GLY A 239 0.49 -15.05 -13.24
CA GLY A 239 1.64 -15.84 -12.78
C GLY A 239 1.31 -17.27 -12.34
N HIS A 240 0.10 -17.76 -12.63
CA HIS A 240 -0.34 -19.13 -12.33
C HIS A 240 -0.40 -19.96 -13.62
N ASP A 241 0.18 -21.15 -13.65
CA ASP A 241 0.13 -22.04 -14.82
C ASP A 241 -0.32 -23.45 -14.43
N TYR A 242 -1.64 -23.65 -14.37
CA TYR A 242 -2.23 -24.97 -14.10
C TYR A 242 -2.95 -25.58 -15.32
N GLY A 243 -2.91 -24.91 -16.47
CA GLY A 243 -3.38 -25.45 -17.76
C GLY A 243 -4.90 -25.45 -18.00
N VAL A 244 -5.27 -25.76 -19.25
CA VAL A 244 -6.67 -25.73 -19.74
C VAL A 244 -7.53 -26.83 -19.13
N ALA A 245 -7.01 -28.05 -19.00
CA ALA A 245 -7.77 -29.19 -18.48
C ALA A 245 -8.25 -28.95 -17.03
N ARG A 246 -7.38 -28.38 -16.19
CA ARG A 246 -7.72 -28.03 -14.81
C ARG A 246 -8.71 -26.86 -14.73
N ALA A 247 -8.63 -25.89 -15.65
CA ALA A 247 -9.65 -24.85 -15.77
C ALA A 247 -11.02 -25.44 -16.15
N ALA A 248 -11.05 -26.37 -17.11
CA ALA A 248 -12.27 -27.06 -17.51
C ALA A 248 -12.87 -27.89 -16.35
N GLU A 249 -12.03 -28.57 -15.57
CA GLU A 249 -12.47 -29.32 -14.39
C GLU A 249 -13.13 -28.42 -13.33
N VAL A 250 -12.50 -27.27 -13.00
CA VAL A 250 -13.02 -26.30 -12.02
C VAL A 250 -14.39 -25.78 -12.43
N TYR A 251 -14.53 -25.33 -13.67
CA TYR A 251 -15.79 -24.79 -14.16
C TYR A 251 -16.83 -25.86 -14.46
N GLY A 252 -16.41 -27.05 -14.88
CA GLY A 252 -17.28 -28.21 -15.04
C GLY A 252 -17.91 -28.61 -13.70
N ARG A 253 -17.13 -28.61 -12.61
CA ARG A 253 -17.65 -28.82 -11.25
C ARG A 253 -18.70 -27.79 -10.87
N GLN A 254 -18.41 -26.50 -11.05
CA GLN A 254 -19.37 -25.42 -10.78
C GLN A 254 -20.65 -25.57 -11.62
N GLY A 255 -20.51 -25.89 -12.90
CA GLY A 255 -21.65 -26.12 -13.80
C GLY A 255 -22.54 -27.29 -13.36
N ARG A 256 -21.96 -28.40 -12.88
CA ARG A 256 -22.73 -29.56 -12.40
C ARG A 256 -23.64 -29.24 -11.22
N TYR A 257 -23.16 -28.48 -10.23
CA TYR A 257 -23.95 -28.21 -9.02
C TYR A 257 -24.80 -26.94 -9.08
N LEU A 258 -24.39 -25.95 -9.88
CA LEU A 258 -25.12 -24.68 -9.98
C LEU A 258 -26.09 -24.69 -11.15
N GLY A 259 -25.84 -25.49 -12.19
CA GLY A 259 -26.69 -25.60 -13.37
C GLY A 259 -27.02 -24.23 -13.95
N ASP A 260 -28.30 -23.98 -14.15
CA ASP A 260 -28.84 -22.73 -14.72
C ASP A 260 -28.61 -21.49 -13.86
N ARG A 261 -28.21 -21.66 -12.58
CA ARG A 261 -27.77 -20.53 -11.75
C ARG A 261 -26.41 -19.99 -12.16
N SER A 262 -25.63 -20.74 -12.94
CA SER A 262 -24.33 -20.31 -13.46
C SER A 262 -24.42 -19.94 -14.94
N THR A 263 -24.28 -18.65 -15.23
CA THR A 263 -24.40 -18.10 -16.58
C THR A 263 -23.15 -17.33 -16.97
N LEU A 264 -22.88 -17.24 -18.27
CA LEU A 264 -21.79 -16.45 -18.82
C LEU A 264 -22.32 -15.47 -19.83
N LEU A 265 -21.68 -14.31 -19.85
CA LEU A 265 -21.70 -13.44 -21.01
C LEU A 265 -20.46 -13.74 -21.85
N LEU A 266 -20.64 -14.24 -23.06
CA LEU A 266 -19.58 -14.48 -24.04
C LEU A 266 -19.52 -13.33 -25.03
N ALA A 267 -18.39 -12.64 -25.09
CA ALA A 267 -18.08 -11.74 -26.19
C ALA A 267 -17.52 -12.54 -27.37
N GLU A 268 -18.12 -12.40 -28.54
CA GLU A 268 -17.75 -13.15 -29.76
C GLU A 268 -17.32 -12.17 -30.87
N GLU A 269 -16.22 -12.51 -31.56
CA GLU A 269 -15.71 -11.83 -32.76
C GLU A 269 -15.33 -12.92 -33.77
N GLY A 270 -15.98 -12.95 -34.94
CA GLY A 270 -15.83 -14.05 -35.90
C GLY A 270 -16.36 -15.39 -35.37
N GLU A 271 -15.58 -16.46 -35.50
CA GLU A 271 -15.98 -17.83 -35.11
C GLU A 271 -15.64 -18.19 -33.64
N GLY A 272 -14.99 -17.29 -32.88
CA GLY A 272 -14.43 -17.59 -31.56
C GLY A 272 -14.84 -16.61 -30.44
N PRO A 273 -14.82 -17.05 -29.17
CA PRO A 273 -15.00 -16.15 -28.03
C PRO A 273 -13.72 -15.34 -27.77
N VAL A 274 -13.84 -14.02 -27.70
CA VAL A 274 -12.72 -13.11 -27.35
C VAL A 274 -12.66 -12.80 -25.86
N GLY A 275 -13.75 -13.04 -25.13
CA GLY A 275 -13.81 -12.84 -23.70
C GLY A 275 -15.09 -13.38 -23.09
N PHE A 276 -15.07 -13.52 -21.77
CA PHE A 276 -16.23 -13.96 -21.00
C PHE A 276 -16.33 -13.24 -19.67
N ALA A 277 -17.54 -13.19 -19.11
CA ALA A 277 -17.79 -12.89 -17.71
C ALA A 277 -18.71 -13.96 -17.10
N LEU A 278 -18.18 -14.73 -16.15
CA LEU A 278 -18.95 -15.70 -15.37
C LEU A 278 -19.69 -15.00 -14.25
N ARG A 279 -20.98 -15.28 -14.15
CA ARG A 279 -21.85 -14.76 -13.10
C ARG A 279 -22.78 -15.83 -12.58
N TYR A 280 -23.14 -15.71 -11.30
CA TYR A 280 -24.15 -16.55 -10.70
C TYR A 280 -25.42 -15.77 -10.40
N ARG A 281 -26.58 -16.38 -10.63
CA ARG A 281 -27.88 -15.81 -10.30
C ARG A 281 -28.43 -16.48 -9.05
N HIS A 282 -28.81 -15.67 -8.07
CA HIS A 282 -29.50 -16.13 -6.87
C HIS A 282 -30.49 -15.05 -6.43
N GLN A 283 -31.76 -15.40 -6.42
CA GLN A 283 -32.87 -14.46 -6.19
C GLN A 283 -32.74 -13.21 -7.09
N ASP A 284 -32.82 -12.02 -6.49
CA ASP A 284 -32.71 -10.74 -7.17
C ASP A 284 -31.26 -10.23 -7.31
N MET A 285 -30.26 -11.10 -7.15
CA MET A 285 -28.84 -10.75 -7.20
C MET A 285 -28.10 -11.51 -8.30
N LEU A 286 -27.14 -10.81 -8.92
CA LEU A 286 -26.08 -11.42 -9.73
C LEU A 286 -24.75 -11.34 -8.99
N TYR A 287 -23.96 -12.41 -9.01
CA TYR A 287 -22.62 -12.46 -8.43
C TYR A 287 -21.61 -12.57 -9.56
N ALA A 288 -20.91 -11.47 -9.87
CA ALA A 288 -19.84 -11.48 -10.86
C ALA A 288 -18.61 -12.18 -10.27
N ARG A 289 -18.24 -13.32 -10.85
CA ARG A 289 -17.19 -14.18 -10.30
C ARG A 289 -15.83 -13.91 -10.91
N VAL A 290 -15.75 -14.01 -12.23
CA VAL A 290 -14.47 -13.90 -12.97
C VAL A 290 -14.73 -13.49 -14.41
N ALA A 291 -13.81 -12.72 -14.98
CA ALA A 291 -13.83 -12.37 -16.40
C ALA A 291 -12.46 -12.64 -17.01
N GLY A 292 -12.44 -13.38 -18.12
CA GLY A 292 -11.23 -13.77 -18.84
C GLY A 292 -11.31 -13.36 -20.31
N PHE A 293 -10.16 -13.10 -20.91
CA PHE A 293 -10.07 -12.57 -22.28
C PHE A 293 -8.96 -13.27 -23.05
N ASP A 294 -9.10 -13.30 -24.36
CA ASP A 294 -8.01 -13.63 -25.26
C ASP A 294 -7.14 -12.38 -25.46
N TYR A 295 -5.95 -12.41 -24.86
CA TYR A 295 -5.01 -11.30 -24.93
C TYR A 295 -4.34 -11.14 -26.30
N GLY A 296 -4.64 -12.01 -27.28
CA GLY A 296 -4.30 -11.80 -28.69
C GLY A 296 -5.21 -10.78 -29.38
N TYR A 297 -6.39 -10.49 -28.83
CA TYR A 297 -7.30 -9.49 -29.37
C TYR A 297 -7.08 -8.12 -28.72
N ALA A 298 -7.29 -7.05 -29.50
CA ALA A 298 -7.27 -5.70 -28.97
C ALA A 298 -8.40 -5.51 -27.94
N ASN A 299 -8.08 -4.91 -26.80
CA ASN A 299 -9.06 -4.56 -25.77
C ASN A 299 -10.00 -3.45 -26.28
N LYS A 300 -11.31 -3.69 -26.24
CA LYS A 300 -12.36 -2.73 -26.65
C LYS A 300 -13.27 -2.38 -25.49
N ALA A 301 -12.68 -2.27 -24.29
CA ALA A 301 -13.40 -2.12 -23.02
C ALA A 301 -14.28 -3.34 -22.70
N ASP A 302 -13.83 -4.54 -23.09
CA ASP A 302 -14.60 -5.79 -22.98
C ASP A 302 -15.01 -6.10 -21.55
N TYR A 303 -14.09 -5.94 -20.59
CA TYR A 303 -14.36 -6.13 -19.17
C TYR A 303 -15.52 -5.28 -18.66
N PHE A 304 -15.52 -3.99 -18.96
CA PHE A 304 -16.56 -3.09 -18.45
C PHE A 304 -17.91 -3.34 -19.12
N ASN A 305 -17.89 -3.68 -20.41
CA ASN A 305 -19.11 -4.00 -21.14
C ASN A 305 -19.73 -5.30 -20.64
N LEU A 306 -18.95 -6.35 -20.45
CA LEU A 306 -19.48 -7.62 -19.95
C LEU A 306 -19.93 -7.52 -18.48
N VAL A 307 -19.14 -6.90 -17.61
CA VAL A 307 -19.41 -6.94 -16.15
C VAL A 307 -20.45 -5.88 -15.72
N PHE A 308 -20.49 -4.70 -16.36
CA PHE A 308 -21.31 -3.57 -15.91
C PHE A 308 -22.40 -3.21 -16.91
N TYR A 309 -22.02 -2.88 -18.15
CA TYR A 309 -22.92 -2.19 -19.06
C TYR A 309 -23.92 -3.12 -19.73
N HIS A 310 -23.52 -4.33 -20.11
CA HIS A 310 -24.39 -5.27 -20.80
C HIS A 310 -25.61 -5.70 -19.97
N PRO A 311 -25.49 -6.07 -18.67
CA PRO A 311 -26.65 -6.36 -17.84
C PRO A 311 -27.66 -5.19 -17.77
N ILE A 312 -27.16 -3.95 -17.69
CA ILE A 312 -27.99 -2.74 -17.66
C ILE A 312 -28.66 -2.52 -19.02
N ALA A 313 -27.90 -2.64 -20.11
CA ALA A 313 -28.41 -2.46 -21.46
C ALA A 313 -29.51 -3.46 -21.85
N GLN A 314 -29.46 -4.68 -21.31
CA GLN A 314 -30.49 -5.70 -21.51
C GLN A 314 -31.75 -5.50 -20.64
N GLY A 315 -31.77 -4.49 -19.76
CA GLY A 315 -32.88 -4.28 -18.83
C GLY A 315 -32.97 -5.34 -17.72
N THR A 316 -31.86 -6.01 -17.40
CA THR A 316 -31.79 -7.02 -16.33
C THR A 316 -32.22 -6.44 -14.97
N GLY A 317 -32.11 -5.11 -14.80
CA GLY A 317 -32.58 -4.37 -13.62
C GLY A 317 -34.04 -4.63 -13.24
N ARG A 318 -34.89 -5.01 -14.19
CA ARG A 318 -36.32 -5.32 -13.96
C ARG A 318 -36.56 -6.55 -13.09
N THR A 319 -35.63 -7.50 -13.10
CA THR A 319 -35.72 -8.77 -12.36
C THR A 319 -34.54 -8.97 -11.40
N THR A 320 -33.57 -8.07 -11.42
CA THR A 320 -32.35 -8.15 -10.61
C THR A 320 -32.09 -6.80 -9.96
N ARG A 321 -32.08 -6.79 -8.64
CA ARG A 321 -31.82 -5.61 -7.82
C ARG A 321 -30.38 -5.13 -7.92
N ALA A 322 -29.41 -6.04 -7.87
CA ALA A 322 -28.00 -5.64 -7.90
C ALA A 322 -27.03 -6.72 -8.41
N ILE A 323 -25.83 -6.27 -8.77
CA ILE A 323 -24.67 -7.11 -9.07
C ILE A 323 -23.66 -6.98 -7.91
N HIS A 324 -23.33 -8.09 -7.27
CA HIS A 324 -22.17 -8.21 -6.40
C HIS A 324 -20.90 -8.36 -7.25
N LEU A 325 -19.98 -7.40 -7.12
CA LEU A 325 -18.78 -7.31 -7.96
C LEU A 325 -17.53 -7.89 -7.28
N GLY A 326 -17.67 -8.52 -6.10
CA GLY A 326 -16.54 -9.08 -5.35
C GLY A 326 -15.60 -8.03 -4.74
N LEU A 327 -14.44 -8.51 -4.27
CA LEU A 327 -13.37 -7.74 -3.64
C LEU A 327 -12.41 -7.09 -4.65
N GLY A 328 -11.60 -6.14 -4.21
CA GLY A 328 -10.52 -5.51 -4.98
C GLY A 328 -10.95 -4.65 -6.18
N THR A 329 -9.98 -4.03 -6.87
CA THR A 329 -10.19 -3.12 -8.03
C THR A 329 -11.23 -2.02 -7.76
N PHE A 330 -11.18 -1.46 -6.55
CA PHE A 330 -12.22 -0.57 -6.03
C PHE A 330 -12.37 0.69 -6.87
N GLU A 331 -11.29 1.29 -7.35
CA GLU A 331 -11.39 2.52 -8.13
C GLU A 331 -12.13 2.30 -9.47
N ALA A 332 -11.80 1.22 -10.18
CA ALA A 332 -12.47 0.82 -11.41
C ALA A 332 -13.96 0.51 -11.19
N LYS A 333 -14.31 -0.08 -10.04
CA LYS A 333 -15.71 -0.37 -9.69
C LYS A 333 -16.45 0.90 -9.27
N LEU A 334 -15.89 1.67 -8.33
CA LEU A 334 -16.46 2.91 -7.76
C LEU A 334 -16.67 4.00 -8.81
N SER A 335 -15.81 4.08 -9.83
CA SER A 335 -15.97 5.01 -10.96
C SER A 335 -17.23 4.73 -11.81
N ARG A 336 -17.87 3.57 -11.64
CA ARG A 336 -19.08 3.13 -12.36
C ARG A 336 -20.32 3.00 -11.48
N GLY A 337 -20.33 3.60 -10.29
CA GLY A 337 -21.57 3.81 -9.54
C GLY A 337 -21.84 3.07 -8.22
N PRO A 338 -21.02 2.15 -7.69
CA PRO A 338 -21.18 1.76 -6.30
C PRO A 338 -20.97 2.99 -5.41
N SER A 339 -21.99 3.40 -4.64
CA SER A 339 -21.86 4.50 -3.67
C SER A 339 -21.12 4.01 -2.41
N ARG A 340 -20.34 4.89 -1.77
CA ARG A 340 -19.62 4.62 -0.50
C ARG A 340 -20.51 4.07 0.63
N SER A 341 -21.84 4.22 0.54
CA SER A 341 -22.80 3.80 1.56
C SER A 341 -23.15 2.30 1.55
N ARG A 342 -22.84 1.56 0.48
CA ARG A 342 -23.13 0.11 0.36
C ARG A 342 -21.87 -0.73 0.13
N CYS A 343 -20.73 -0.21 0.55
CA CYS A 343 -19.54 -1.02 0.77
C CYS A 343 -19.74 -1.78 2.09
N THR A 344 -20.19 -3.03 2.02
CA THR A 344 -20.25 -3.87 3.23
C THR A 344 -18.81 -4.13 3.67
N ARG A 345 -18.51 -3.82 4.93
CA ARG A 345 -17.21 -4.14 5.50
C ARG A 345 -17.20 -5.64 5.79
N CYS A 346 -16.17 -6.32 5.31
CA CYS A 346 -15.93 -7.69 5.69
C CYS A 346 -15.04 -7.71 6.93
N SER A 347 -15.54 -8.37 7.97
CA SER A 347 -14.83 -8.54 9.24
C SER A 347 -14.65 -10.04 9.51
N TRP A 348 -13.67 -10.41 10.33
CA TRP A 348 -13.41 -11.80 10.67
C TRP A 348 -13.37 -11.98 12.17
N ALA A 349 -13.87 -13.11 12.67
CA ALA A 349 -13.80 -13.47 14.08
C ALA A 349 -12.81 -14.62 14.28
N TRP A 350 -11.99 -14.52 15.32
CA TRP A 350 -10.98 -15.49 15.72
C TRP A 350 -11.34 -16.06 17.08
N THR A 351 -11.17 -17.37 17.31
CA THR A 351 -11.13 -17.93 18.67
C THR A 351 -10.03 -18.96 18.82
N SER A 352 -9.37 -18.98 19.97
CA SER A 352 -8.40 -20.02 20.32
C SER A 352 -9.11 -21.17 21.03
N PRO A 353 -9.06 -22.41 20.51
CA PRO A 353 -9.67 -23.57 21.16
C PRO A 353 -8.87 -24.08 22.37
N SER A 354 -7.61 -23.66 22.54
CA SER A 354 -6.68 -24.15 23.57
C SER A 354 -5.83 -23.02 24.18
N GLY A 355 -6.23 -22.49 25.34
CA GLY A 355 -5.42 -21.56 26.16
C GLY A 355 -6.29 -20.61 27.01
N PRO A 356 -5.79 -20.08 28.15
CA PRO A 356 -6.59 -19.29 29.07
C PRO A 356 -6.99 -17.94 28.45
N THR A 357 -8.23 -17.54 28.71
CA THR A 357 -8.84 -16.25 28.38
C THR A 357 -7.97 -15.07 28.82
N PRO A 358 -7.82 -14.00 28.01
CA PRO A 358 -7.34 -12.72 28.51
C PRO A 358 -8.42 -12.10 29.39
N THR A 359 -8.05 -11.69 30.60
CA THR A 359 -8.90 -10.94 31.52
C THR A 359 -9.34 -9.62 30.86
N PRO A 360 -10.63 -9.25 30.90
CA PRO A 360 -11.05 -7.94 30.41
C PRO A 360 -10.51 -6.85 31.35
N CYS A 361 -9.69 -5.93 30.83
CA CYS A 361 -9.31 -4.70 31.54
C CYS A 361 -10.55 -3.82 31.68
N GLY A 362 -11.29 -4.02 32.77
CA GLY A 362 -12.39 -3.16 33.19
C GLY A 362 -11.89 -1.81 33.69
N ASN A 363 -12.64 -0.77 33.31
CA ASN A 363 -12.56 0.59 33.81
C ASN A 363 -12.39 0.66 35.35
N ALA A 364 -11.31 1.30 35.81
CA ALA A 364 -11.16 1.73 37.19
C ALA A 364 -10.62 3.17 37.25
N THR A 365 -11.56 4.10 37.45
CA THR A 365 -11.32 5.46 37.92
C THR A 365 -10.43 5.47 39.18
N ALA A 366 -9.23 6.04 39.09
CA ALA A 366 -8.34 6.17 40.24
C ALA A 366 -8.60 7.46 41.02
N ARG A 367 -9.30 7.33 42.15
CA ARG A 367 -9.29 8.28 43.27
C ARG A 367 -7.92 8.24 43.98
N ARG A 368 -7.41 9.43 44.32
CA ARG A 368 -6.21 9.69 45.15
C ARG A 368 -6.13 8.83 46.43
N PRO A 369 -4.90 8.51 46.86
CA PRO A 369 -4.57 8.49 48.28
C PRO A 369 -3.43 9.45 48.66
N ARG A 370 -3.37 9.69 49.97
CA ARG A 370 -2.76 10.81 50.68
C ARG A 370 -1.26 10.65 50.96
N ARG A 371 -0.62 11.80 51.18
CA ARG A 371 0.71 12.02 51.77
C ARG A 371 0.87 11.42 53.18
N SER A 372 2.08 10.96 53.48
CA SER A 372 2.71 11.05 54.81
C SER A 372 4.24 11.13 54.65
N GLY A 373 4.86 12.17 55.22
CA GLY A 373 6.32 12.35 55.30
C GLY A 373 6.97 11.47 56.38
N PRO A 374 8.25 11.69 56.78
CA PRO A 374 8.67 12.98 57.38
C PRO A 374 10.06 13.52 56.95
N ARG A 375 10.32 14.77 57.38
CA ARG A 375 11.54 15.58 57.28
C ARG A 375 12.49 15.36 58.47
N THR A 376 13.80 15.60 58.29
CA THR A 376 14.72 16.34 59.21
C THR A 376 16.05 16.67 58.49
N ARG A 377 16.46 17.95 58.31
CA ARG A 377 17.45 18.79 59.09
C ARG A 377 18.87 18.19 59.16
N GLY A 378 20.02 18.86 58.99
CA GLY A 378 20.48 20.26 58.83
C GLY A 378 22.02 20.25 58.58
N THR A 379 22.63 21.29 57.99
CA THR A 379 23.61 22.26 58.58
C THR A 379 25.07 22.19 58.07
N TRP A 380 25.48 23.24 57.33
CA TRP A 380 26.70 24.09 57.36
C TRP A 380 28.15 23.59 57.67
N SER A 381 29.06 23.92 56.73
CA SER A 381 30.30 24.76 56.85
C SER A 381 31.74 24.18 56.84
N ALA A 382 32.61 24.96 56.15
CA ALA A 382 34.09 25.17 56.24
C ALA A 382 35.03 24.00 55.83
N GLY A 383 36.17 24.16 55.13
CA GLY A 383 37.01 25.30 54.75
C GLY A 383 38.45 25.09 55.23
N SER A 384 39.46 24.94 54.34
CA SER A 384 40.87 25.23 54.68
C SER A 384 41.81 25.35 53.46
N THR A 385 42.56 26.44 53.46
CA THR A 385 43.71 26.84 52.61
C THR A 385 45.06 26.31 53.10
N ARG A 386 46.06 26.16 52.20
CA ARG A 386 47.44 26.70 52.40
C ARG A 386 48.34 26.67 51.13
N ARG A 387 49.16 27.74 51.06
CA ARG A 387 50.27 28.15 50.15
C ARG A 387 51.56 27.30 50.39
N THR A 388 52.70 27.31 49.64
CA THR A 388 53.50 28.37 48.95
C THR A 388 54.74 27.78 48.22
N GLY A 389 55.29 28.52 47.23
CA GLY A 389 56.74 28.67 46.90
C GLY A 389 57.24 28.04 45.58
N SER A 390 58.23 28.51 44.81
CA SER A 390 58.84 29.81 44.41
C SER A 390 60.01 29.51 43.42
N CYS A 391 60.50 30.54 42.68
CA CYS A 391 61.71 30.62 41.80
C CYS A 391 61.51 30.19 40.33
N GLU A 392 62.03 30.82 39.26
CA GLU A 392 62.90 32.01 39.01
C GLU A 392 62.76 32.39 37.50
N HIS A 393 63.11 33.63 37.11
CA HIS A 393 63.03 34.21 35.74
C HIS A 393 64.38 34.21 35.01
N VAL A 394 64.42 34.03 33.66
CA VAL A 394 65.23 34.83 32.67
C VAL A 394 64.65 34.75 31.22
N HIS A 395 64.49 35.94 30.61
CA HIS A 395 64.31 36.45 29.20
C HIS A 395 64.59 35.54 27.96
N HIS A 396 64.09 35.70 26.71
CA HIS A 396 63.30 36.65 25.86
C HIS A 396 63.10 35.96 24.45
N PRO A 397 62.44 36.49 23.40
CA PRO A 397 61.23 37.33 23.26
C PRO A 397 60.22 36.77 22.21
N GLY A 398 58.96 37.24 22.26
CA GLY A 398 58.05 37.25 21.11
C GLY A 398 57.00 36.14 21.07
N ASP A 399 55.87 36.35 21.75
CA ASP A 399 54.64 35.65 21.37
C ASP A 399 53.45 36.61 21.41
N ARG A 400 52.76 36.69 20.28
CA ARG A 400 51.53 37.46 20.12
C ARG A 400 50.45 36.68 20.86
N THR A 401 49.87 37.29 21.89
CA THR A 401 48.66 36.80 22.54
C THR A 401 47.53 36.66 21.53
N VAL A 402 47.27 35.42 21.08
CA VAL A 402 45.99 35.05 20.47
C VAL A 402 44.94 35.16 21.56
N ARG A 403 44.07 36.17 21.44
CA ARG A 403 42.86 36.26 22.25
C ARG A 403 42.04 35.00 21.99
N LYS A 404 41.78 34.20 23.03
CA LYS A 404 40.69 33.22 23.04
C LYS A 404 39.38 34.00 22.88
N GLU A 405 38.82 33.98 21.67
CA GLU A 405 37.44 34.43 21.44
C GLU A 405 36.51 33.55 22.29
N ALA A 406 35.50 34.18 22.90
CA ALA A 406 34.43 33.45 23.57
C ALA A 406 33.71 32.56 22.55
N PRO A 407 33.25 31.34 22.93
CA PRO A 407 32.49 30.50 22.01
C PRO A 407 31.28 31.26 21.49
N ALA A 408 31.13 31.31 20.17
CA ALA A 408 30.03 31.99 19.51
C ALA A 408 28.71 31.35 19.98
N MET A 409 27.76 32.17 20.44
CA MET A 409 26.46 31.68 20.89
C MET A 409 25.73 31.00 19.73
N THR A 410 25.25 29.79 19.97
CA THR A 410 24.37 29.05 19.06
C THR A 410 22.93 29.50 19.27
N GLU A 411 22.20 29.73 18.19
CA GLU A 411 20.79 30.17 18.21
C GLU A 411 19.94 29.23 17.35
N THR A 412 18.86 28.70 17.93
CA THR A 412 17.86 27.89 17.24
C THR A 412 16.60 28.71 16.99
N ARG A 413 16.14 28.76 15.73
CA ARG A 413 14.93 29.49 15.31
C ARG A 413 13.98 28.57 14.54
N HIS A 414 12.68 28.85 14.64
CA HIS A 414 11.63 28.21 13.87
C HIS A 414 10.98 29.25 12.97
N LEU A 415 11.04 29.03 11.66
CA LEU A 415 10.52 29.94 10.65
C LEU A 415 9.32 29.30 9.94
N PRO A 416 8.23 30.04 9.70
CA PRO A 416 7.01 29.49 9.10
C PRO A 416 7.13 29.23 7.60
N SER A 417 8.05 29.91 6.90
CA SER A 417 8.26 29.72 5.46
C SER A 417 9.75 29.63 5.12
N ILE A 418 10.08 28.88 4.07
CA ILE A 418 11.41 28.82 3.47
C ILE A 418 11.79 30.18 2.88
N GLY A 419 10.80 30.98 2.45
CA GLY A 419 11.01 32.33 1.94
C GLY A 419 11.56 33.31 2.98
N ASP A 420 11.49 32.96 4.27
CA ASP A 420 12.11 33.73 5.36
C ASP A 420 13.62 33.47 5.49
N ILE A 421 14.15 32.55 4.68
CA ILE A 421 15.56 32.15 4.64
C ILE A 421 16.11 32.47 3.25
N GLU A 422 17.26 33.13 3.18
CA GLU A 422 17.90 33.41 1.91
C GLU A 422 18.25 32.09 1.17
N ARG A 423 17.78 31.96 -0.07
CA ARG A 423 18.03 30.80 -0.93
C ARG A 423 19.50 30.36 -0.97
N GLY A 424 20.42 31.29 -1.21
CA GLY A 424 21.85 30.96 -1.32
C GLY A 424 22.40 30.37 -0.03
N THR A 425 21.97 30.89 1.12
CA THR A 425 22.36 30.41 2.45
C THR A 425 21.81 29.01 2.74
N TRP A 426 20.54 28.74 2.38
CA TRP A 426 19.95 27.42 2.54
C TRP A 426 20.57 26.38 1.60
N ASP A 427 20.59 26.67 0.29
CA ASP A 427 21.08 25.75 -0.75
C ASP A 427 22.57 25.41 -0.57
N ALA A 428 23.35 26.28 0.09
CA ALA A 428 24.74 26.00 0.47
C ALA A 428 24.88 24.81 1.45
N LEU A 429 23.87 24.54 2.29
CA LEU A 429 23.86 23.36 3.17
C LEU A 429 23.38 22.09 2.48
N VAL A 430 22.65 22.20 1.38
CA VAL A 430 21.97 21.07 0.74
C VAL A 430 22.96 20.28 -0.13
N PRO A 431 23.27 19.01 0.22
CA PRO A 431 24.20 18.20 -0.55
C PRO A 431 23.62 17.81 -1.91
N ALA A 432 24.45 17.26 -2.79
CA ALA A 432 24.03 16.82 -4.11
C ALA A 432 23.01 15.67 -4.07
N SER A 433 23.09 14.81 -3.06
CA SER A 433 22.16 13.70 -2.82
C SER A 433 20.78 14.14 -2.31
N CYS A 434 20.57 15.41 -1.95
CA CYS A 434 19.36 15.85 -1.26
C CYS A 434 18.58 16.98 -1.98
N PHE A 435 18.35 16.84 -3.29
CA PHE A 435 17.57 17.82 -4.07
C PHE A 435 16.20 18.16 -3.45
N TYR A 436 15.52 17.18 -2.85
CA TYR A 436 14.20 17.35 -2.24
C TYR A 436 14.20 18.21 -0.96
N GLN A 437 15.38 18.63 -0.49
CA GLN A 437 15.52 19.66 0.55
C GLN A 437 16.11 20.96 0.00
N SER A 438 16.22 21.14 -1.32
CA SER A 438 16.59 22.45 -1.90
C SER A 438 15.51 23.50 -1.62
N HIS A 439 15.92 24.76 -1.52
CA HIS A 439 15.02 25.87 -1.25
C HIS A 439 13.87 25.94 -2.26
N GLY A 440 14.18 25.80 -3.56
CA GLY A 440 13.17 25.84 -4.63
C GLY A 440 12.15 24.70 -4.52
N TRP A 441 12.60 23.50 -4.18
CA TRP A 441 11.70 22.36 -3.98
C TRP A 441 10.78 22.56 -2.78
N LEU A 442 11.34 23.01 -1.66
CA LEU A 442 10.60 23.25 -0.42
C LEU A 442 9.57 24.37 -0.58
N ALA A 443 9.92 25.45 -1.30
CA ALA A 443 8.95 26.51 -1.65
C ALA A 443 7.73 25.93 -2.37
N GLY A 444 7.97 25.01 -3.31
CA GLY A 444 6.89 24.33 -4.01
C GLY A 444 6.11 23.29 -3.18
N GLN A 445 6.54 23.00 -1.95
CA GLN A 445 5.83 22.10 -1.03
C GLN A 445 4.99 22.83 0.02
N GLU A 446 5.10 24.16 0.13
CA GLU A 446 4.35 24.97 1.09
C GLU A 446 2.87 25.06 0.70
N ARG A 447 2.08 24.20 1.33
CA ARG A 447 0.63 24.11 1.16
C ARG A 447 -0.03 24.13 2.54
N PRO A 448 -0.27 25.32 3.13
CA PRO A 448 -0.86 25.43 4.46
C PRO A 448 -2.25 24.78 4.59
N ASP A 449 -2.97 24.66 3.47
CA ASP A 449 -4.22 23.91 3.35
C ASP A 449 -4.03 22.39 3.51
N PHE A 450 -2.82 21.89 3.25
CA PHE A 450 -2.45 20.49 3.31
C PHE A 450 -1.70 20.12 4.59
N ALA A 451 -0.63 20.86 4.91
CA ALA A 451 0.20 20.69 6.10
C ALA A 451 0.87 22.01 6.49
N THR A 452 1.00 22.26 7.79
CA THR A 452 1.72 23.45 8.28
C THR A 452 3.21 23.15 8.30
N ALA A 453 3.97 23.83 7.44
CA ALA A 453 5.43 23.72 7.40
C ALA A 453 6.07 24.58 8.49
N THR A 454 7.21 24.14 9.00
CA THR A 454 8.09 24.92 9.88
C THR A 454 9.54 24.52 9.62
N TYR A 455 10.39 25.51 9.42
CA TYR A 455 11.82 25.36 9.14
C TYR A 455 12.60 25.65 10.40
N THR A 456 13.23 24.61 10.96
CA THR A 456 14.08 24.79 12.13
C THR A 456 15.51 24.99 11.65
N VAL A 457 16.13 26.07 12.12
CA VAL A 457 17.50 26.46 11.75
C VAL A 457 18.34 26.66 12.99
N VAL A 458 19.59 26.21 12.93
CA VAL A 458 20.61 26.42 13.95
C VAL A 458 21.70 27.30 13.35
N SER A 459 21.97 28.45 13.97
CA SER A 459 23.03 29.37 13.55
C SER A 459 24.07 29.53 14.65
N SER A 460 25.34 29.68 14.28
CA SER A 460 26.42 30.03 15.22
C SER A 460 27.32 31.07 14.58
N GLY A 461 27.54 32.18 15.29
CA GLY A 461 28.30 33.32 14.76
C GLY A 461 27.68 33.96 13.51
N GLY A 462 26.34 33.90 13.38
CA GLY A 462 25.60 34.40 12.21
C GLY A 462 25.61 33.49 10.98
N ALA A 463 26.36 32.38 11.00
CA ALA A 463 26.38 31.39 9.92
C ALA A 463 25.39 30.25 10.21
N LEU A 464 24.66 29.79 9.18
CA LEU A 464 23.76 28.65 9.28
C LEU A 464 24.57 27.35 9.40
N ARG A 465 24.32 26.57 10.46
CA ARG A 465 25.07 25.34 10.80
C ARG A 465 24.24 24.07 10.62
N ALA A 466 22.95 24.14 10.92
CA ALA A 466 22.03 23.05 10.64
C ALA A 466 20.66 23.57 10.23
N ALA A 467 19.94 22.81 9.42
CA ALA A 467 18.57 23.13 9.07
C ALA A 467 17.75 21.88 8.71
N THR A 468 16.45 21.92 8.96
CA THR A 468 15.51 20.91 8.41
C THR A 468 14.07 21.45 8.39
N PRO A 469 13.28 21.09 7.37
CA PRO A 469 11.84 21.31 7.40
C PRO A 469 11.14 20.32 8.33
N SER A 470 9.98 20.70 8.84
CA SER A 470 9.07 19.86 9.60
C SER A 470 7.63 20.21 9.24
N TYR A 471 6.73 19.23 9.37
CA TYR A 471 5.35 19.34 8.92
C TYR A 471 4.39 18.79 9.96
N ASP A 472 3.44 19.65 10.37
CA ASP A 472 2.27 19.25 11.16
C ASP A 472 1.07 19.04 10.24
N PHE A 473 0.46 17.86 10.30
CA PHE A 473 -0.64 17.47 9.44
C PHE A 473 -1.96 17.50 10.19
N PRO A 474 -3.03 18.07 9.61
CA PRO A 474 -4.37 17.79 10.07
C PRO A 474 -4.69 16.31 9.80
N ALA A 475 -5.53 15.70 10.64
CA ALA A 475 -5.76 14.25 10.65
C ALA A 475 -6.27 13.71 9.30
N GLU A 476 -7.04 14.50 8.56
CA GLU A 476 -7.59 14.19 7.25
C GLU A 476 -6.55 14.14 6.12
N ASN A 477 -5.42 14.85 6.26
CA ASN A 477 -4.36 14.94 5.26
C ASN A 477 -3.10 14.16 5.65
N ALA A 478 -3.02 13.70 6.90
CA ALA A 478 -1.87 12.96 7.42
C ALA A 478 -1.65 11.67 6.60
N PRO A 479 -0.48 11.50 5.96
CA PRO A 479 -0.18 10.23 5.30
C PRO A 479 -0.18 9.09 6.33
N PRO A 480 -0.33 7.83 5.90
CA PRO A 480 -0.15 6.69 6.79
C PRO A 480 1.21 6.73 7.49
N LEU A 481 1.24 6.33 8.76
CA LEU A 481 2.47 6.21 9.53
C LEU A 481 3.13 4.85 9.24
N PRO A 482 4.47 4.78 9.19
CA PRO A 482 5.14 3.49 9.16
C PRO A 482 4.87 2.71 10.45
N PRO A 483 4.96 1.36 10.46
CA PRO A 483 4.73 0.55 11.65
C PRO A 483 5.54 1.00 12.87
N VAL A 484 6.79 1.42 12.65
CA VAL A 484 7.67 2.00 13.68
C VAL A 484 7.19 3.31 14.28
N ALA A 485 6.09 3.89 13.83
CA ALA A 485 5.49 5.11 14.36
C ALA A 485 3.99 4.97 14.63
N ALA A 486 3.40 3.78 14.43
CA ALA A 486 1.95 3.58 14.43
C ALA A 486 1.28 3.89 15.79
N ASP A 487 2.04 3.83 16.88
CA ASP A 487 1.61 4.09 18.25
C ASP A 487 1.80 5.56 18.70
N ARG A 488 2.11 6.48 17.79
CA ARG A 488 2.57 7.85 18.12
C ARG A 488 1.82 8.96 17.40
N GLU A 489 1.79 10.12 18.05
CA GLU A 489 1.42 11.39 17.43
C GLU A 489 2.68 12.16 17.07
N VAL A 490 3.02 12.16 15.78
CA VAL A 490 4.35 12.60 15.33
C VAL A 490 4.34 13.98 14.71
N LEU A 491 5.39 14.75 14.96
CA LEU A 491 5.84 15.79 14.03
C LEU A 491 6.70 15.13 12.95
N ARG A 492 6.36 15.31 11.66
CA ARG A 492 7.14 14.74 10.56
C ARG A 492 8.30 15.67 10.22
N VAL A 493 9.52 15.15 10.21
CA VAL A 493 10.75 15.93 10.01
C VAL A 493 11.46 15.50 8.73
N GLY A 494 11.95 16.47 7.97
CA GLY A 494 12.51 16.28 6.64
C GLY A 494 11.46 16.42 5.54
N THR A 495 11.69 15.82 4.39
CA THR A 495 10.86 16.06 3.19
C THR A 495 9.47 15.44 3.29
N ARG A 496 8.43 16.18 2.88
CA ARG A 496 7.07 15.64 2.73
C ARG A 496 6.92 14.80 1.46
N THR A 497 7.67 15.15 0.42
CA THR A 497 7.65 14.50 -0.90
C THR A 497 9.08 14.35 -1.40
N GLY A 498 9.40 13.23 -2.04
CA GLY A 498 10.73 13.00 -2.61
C GLY A 498 11.44 11.75 -2.10
N TYR A 499 10.88 11.05 -1.10
CA TYR A 499 11.36 9.73 -0.65
C TYR A 499 12.87 9.63 -0.34
N HIS A 500 13.47 10.73 0.10
CA HIS A 500 14.88 10.81 0.47
C HIS A 500 15.06 11.96 1.48
N ASN A 501 15.80 11.70 2.56
CA ASN A 501 15.95 12.61 3.69
C ASN A 501 17.36 12.49 4.30
N GLU A 502 17.95 13.65 4.57
CA GLU A 502 19.28 13.81 5.17
C GLU A 502 19.31 15.02 6.11
N PHE A 503 20.28 15.09 7.02
CA PHE A 503 20.48 16.29 7.84
C PHE A 503 21.33 17.32 7.10
N LEU A 504 20.83 18.54 6.96
CA LEU A 504 21.56 19.65 6.35
C LEU A 504 22.53 20.22 7.39
N LEU A 505 23.83 19.89 7.30
CA LEU A 505 24.83 20.20 8.32
C LEU A 505 26.10 20.81 7.71
N ALA A 506 26.66 21.84 8.37
CA ALA A 506 27.93 22.47 7.99
C ALA A 506 28.99 22.37 9.08
N GLY A 507 30.26 22.40 8.66
CA GLY A 507 31.42 22.33 9.54
C GLY A 507 32.07 20.94 9.58
N THR A 508 32.99 20.78 10.52
CA THR A 508 33.68 19.53 10.89
C THR A 508 32.72 18.52 11.52
N ASP A 509 33.12 17.25 11.61
CA ASP A 509 32.26 16.20 12.19
C ASP A 509 31.80 16.50 13.63
N ALA A 510 32.65 17.14 14.43
CA ALA A 510 32.30 17.56 15.78
C ALA A 510 31.23 18.68 15.76
N GLU A 511 31.43 19.71 14.94
CA GLU A 511 30.45 20.80 14.76
C GLU A 511 29.13 20.29 14.19
N ARG A 512 29.16 19.32 13.27
CA ARG A 512 27.97 18.68 12.69
C ARG A 512 27.17 17.92 13.74
N ARG A 513 27.84 17.13 14.60
CA ARG A 513 27.20 16.40 15.71
C ARG A 513 26.56 17.37 16.71
N GLU A 514 27.25 18.44 17.05
CA GLU A 514 26.74 19.48 17.96
C GLU A 514 25.52 20.19 17.36
N ALA A 515 25.63 20.67 16.11
CA ALA A 515 24.55 21.37 15.42
C ALA A 515 23.33 20.48 15.17
N LEU A 516 23.53 19.18 14.86
CA LEU A 516 22.42 18.23 14.75
C LEU A 516 21.71 18.04 16.10
N ALA A 517 22.45 17.96 17.19
CA ALA A 517 21.84 17.75 18.48
C ALA A 517 21.00 18.96 18.93
N GLU A 518 21.52 20.18 18.73
CA GLU A 518 20.77 21.43 18.94
C GLU A 518 19.52 21.51 18.03
N LEU A 519 19.63 21.07 16.77
CA LEU A 519 18.52 21.02 15.84
C LEU A 519 17.41 20.09 16.34
N VAL A 520 17.76 18.88 16.77
CA VAL A 520 16.80 17.87 17.26
C VAL A 520 16.17 18.29 18.59
N GLU A 521 16.92 18.95 19.47
CA GLU A 521 16.38 19.54 20.70
C GLU A 521 15.36 20.64 20.41
N GLY A 522 15.67 21.56 19.49
CA GLY A 522 14.72 22.57 19.04
C GLY A 522 13.45 21.97 18.42
N LEU A 523 13.60 20.92 17.59
CA LEU A 523 12.46 20.18 17.03
C LEU A 523 11.61 19.53 18.11
N ALA A 524 12.24 18.91 19.12
CA ALA A 524 11.53 18.29 20.25
C ALA A 524 10.72 19.32 21.06
N GLU A 525 11.29 20.50 21.31
CA GLU A 525 10.57 21.60 21.95
C GLU A 525 9.38 22.06 21.10
N HIS A 526 9.57 22.19 19.78
CA HIS A 526 8.50 22.58 18.87
C HIS A 526 7.38 21.55 18.80
N ALA A 527 7.73 20.27 18.67
CA ALA A 527 6.77 19.15 18.68
C ALA A 527 5.97 19.12 20.00
N ALA A 528 6.62 19.31 21.15
CA ALA A 528 5.95 19.37 22.43
C ALA A 528 4.98 20.57 22.53
N ARG A 529 5.32 21.74 21.97
CA ARG A 529 4.41 22.89 21.88
C ARG A 529 3.17 22.62 21.02
N LEU A 530 3.30 21.78 19.99
CA LEU A 530 2.20 21.32 19.13
C LEU A 530 1.41 20.15 19.73
N GLY A 531 1.81 19.63 20.90
CA GLY A 531 1.17 18.48 21.54
C GLY A 531 1.53 17.13 20.91
N ARG A 532 2.60 17.07 20.12
CA ARG A 532 3.13 15.82 19.54
C ARG A 532 4.02 15.10 20.55
N ASP A 533 3.99 13.77 20.54
CA ASP A 533 4.71 12.93 21.48
C ASP A 533 5.97 12.28 20.88
N ALA A 534 6.24 12.48 19.59
CA ALA A 534 7.43 11.98 18.92
C ALA A 534 7.83 12.81 17.68
N LEU A 535 9.09 12.67 17.27
CA LEU A 535 9.60 13.09 15.96
C LEU A 535 9.70 11.88 15.03
N LEU A 536 9.20 12.00 13.79
CA LEU A 536 9.33 10.98 12.74
C LEU A 536 10.18 11.52 11.59
N PHE A 537 11.31 10.86 11.34
CA PHE A 537 12.15 11.07 10.17
C PHE A 537 11.92 9.90 9.21
N ASP A 538 11.21 10.13 8.11
CA ASP A 538 10.98 9.09 7.10
C ASP A 538 12.03 9.20 5.98
N PHE A 539 12.30 8.07 5.32
CA PHE A 539 13.26 7.93 4.21
C PHE A 539 14.69 8.46 4.49
N LEU A 540 15.19 8.32 5.72
CA LEU A 540 16.57 8.64 6.08
C LEU A 540 17.57 7.72 5.39
N THR A 541 18.69 8.27 4.95
CA THR A 541 19.86 7.48 4.56
C THR A 541 20.44 6.71 5.76
N THR A 542 21.13 5.60 5.51
CA THR A 542 21.82 4.84 6.57
C THR A 542 22.76 5.73 7.37
N ASP A 543 23.54 6.59 6.72
CA ASP A 543 24.48 7.49 7.42
C ASP A 543 23.75 8.49 8.32
N SER A 544 22.64 9.07 7.86
CA SER A 544 21.81 9.96 8.68
C SER A 544 21.21 9.22 9.88
N LEU A 545 20.69 8.00 9.67
CA LEU A 545 20.18 7.19 10.77
C LEU A 545 21.27 6.91 11.82
N ARG A 546 22.46 6.50 11.39
CA ARG A 546 23.56 6.19 12.32
C ARG A 546 24.02 7.43 13.08
N LEU A 547 24.07 8.59 12.42
CA LEU A 547 24.42 9.86 13.04
C LEU A 547 23.40 10.26 14.11
N LEU A 548 22.09 10.15 13.79
CA LEU A 548 21.01 10.42 14.75
C LEU A 548 21.09 9.47 15.95
N ALA A 549 21.28 8.17 15.69
CA ALA A 549 21.37 7.14 16.71
C ALA A 549 22.63 7.23 17.58
N GLY A 550 23.67 7.94 17.12
CA GLY A 550 24.86 8.29 17.92
C GLY A 550 24.60 9.36 18.97
N LEU A 551 23.54 10.16 18.80
CA LEU A 551 23.21 11.28 19.68
C LEU A 551 22.00 10.99 20.58
N PHE A 552 21.04 10.20 20.08
CA PHE A 552 19.77 9.93 20.76
C PHE A 552 19.36 8.46 20.63
N PRO A 553 18.58 7.90 21.58
CA PRO A 553 18.01 6.57 21.44
C PRO A 553 16.90 6.56 20.38
N VAL A 554 17.19 5.95 19.23
CA VAL A 554 16.29 5.90 18.07
C VAL A 554 15.61 4.54 17.96
N ARG A 555 14.30 4.53 17.69
CA ARG A 555 13.60 3.35 17.15
C ARG A 555 13.55 3.47 15.63
N ALA A 556 14.06 2.50 14.88
CA ALA A 556 14.09 2.55 13.42
C ALA A 556 13.57 1.28 12.75
N GLN A 557 13.19 1.42 11.49
CA GLN A 557 12.72 0.34 10.62
C GLN A 557 13.14 0.61 9.17
N LEU A 558 13.57 -0.41 8.45
CA LEU A 558 13.86 -0.33 7.03
C LEU A 558 12.55 -0.02 6.28
N ARG A 559 12.58 0.98 5.39
CA ARG A 559 11.38 1.45 4.69
C ARG A 559 11.30 0.97 3.27
N SER A 560 12.41 1.07 2.53
CA SER A 560 12.51 0.72 1.10
C SER A 560 13.97 0.74 0.66
N ALA A 561 14.18 0.53 -0.65
CA ALA A 561 15.39 0.92 -1.36
C ALA A 561 15.11 2.08 -2.32
N GLU A 562 16.01 3.06 -2.41
CA GLU A 562 16.08 3.99 -3.53
C GLU A 562 17.05 3.49 -4.60
N ALA A 563 16.80 3.85 -5.85
CA ALA A 563 17.60 3.40 -6.99
C ALA A 563 18.34 4.56 -7.65
N VAL A 564 19.65 4.41 -7.83
CA VAL A 564 20.54 5.45 -8.36
C VAL A 564 21.49 4.85 -9.39
N VAL A 565 21.58 5.45 -10.58
CA VAL A 565 22.58 5.09 -11.60
C VAL A 565 23.80 5.99 -11.41
N HIS A 566 24.88 5.40 -10.89
CA HIS A 566 26.17 6.06 -10.74
C HIS A 566 26.99 5.89 -12.02
N ASN A 567 27.06 6.95 -12.83
CA ASN A 567 27.81 6.98 -14.09
C ASN A 567 28.99 7.94 -14.00
N GLU A 568 30.00 7.57 -13.21
CA GLU A 568 31.19 8.40 -12.92
C GLU A 568 31.89 8.96 -14.17
N GLY A 569 31.86 8.22 -15.29
CA GLY A 569 32.46 8.66 -16.55
C GLY A 569 31.65 9.72 -17.30
N GLY A 570 30.43 10.07 -16.82
CA GLY A 570 29.62 11.17 -17.32
C GLY A 570 29.17 11.08 -18.79
N THR A 571 29.41 9.96 -19.48
CA THR A 571 29.11 9.82 -20.92
C THR A 571 28.12 8.70 -21.17
N PHE A 572 27.43 8.73 -22.31
CA PHE A 572 26.58 7.59 -22.69
C PHE A 572 27.42 6.32 -22.90
N GLU A 573 28.68 6.46 -23.32
CA GLU A 573 29.60 5.33 -23.48
C GLU A 573 30.07 4.74 -22.14
N SER A 574 30.32 5.57 -21.10
CA SER A 574 30.56 5.04 -19.76
C SER A 574 29.33 4.32 -19.21
N TYR A 575 28.13 4.81 -19.48
CA TYR A 575 26.90 4.09 -19.14
C TYR A 575 26.78 2.74 -19.86
N ARG A 576 27.10 2.67 -21.15
CA ARG A 576 27.10 1.39 -21.91
C ARG A 576 28.04 0.36 -21.31
N ARG A 577 29.18 0.78 -20.77
CA ARG A 577 30.11 -0.09 -20.03
C ARG A 577 29.49 -0.64 -18.74
N LEU A 578 28.70 0.15 -18.00
CA LEU A 578 28.00 -0.30 -16.78
C LEU A 578 27.00 -1.44 -17.04
N LEU A 579 26.39 -1.49 -18.22
CA LEU A 579 25.38 -2.48 -18.57
C LEU A 579 25.93 -3.89 -18.80
N GLY A 580 27.24 -4.02 -19.04
CA GLY A 580 27.89 -5.29 -19.35
C GLY A 580 27.15 -6.09 -20.43
N ARG A 581 26.78 -7.33 -20.11
CA ARG A 581 26.07 -8.25 -21.03
C ARG A 581 24.71 -7.74 -21.55
N ASN A 582 24.09 -6.76 -20.88
CA ASN A 582 22.77 -6.26 -21.23
C ASN A 582 22.79 -5.14 -22.30
N VAL A 583 23.97 -4.62 -22.66
CA VAL A 583 24.13 -3.47 -23.56
C VAL A 583 23.40 -3.67 -24.91
N ARG A 584 23.56 -4.83 -25.55
CA ARG A 584 22.92 -5.14 -26.85
C ARG A 584 21.40 -5.06 -26.79
N LYS A 585 20.80 -5.49 -25.68
CA LYS A 585 19.36 -5.44 -25.48
C LYS A 585 18.88 -4.00 -25.27
N ARG A 586 19.67 -3.14 -24.62
CA ARG A 586 19.33 -1.71 -24.45
C ARG A 586 19.48 -0.95 -25.78
N ASP A 587 20.54 -1.24 -26.53
CA ASP A 587 20.75 -0.68 -27.88
C ASP A 587 19.60 -1.06 -28.84
N TYR A 588 19.02 -2.26 -28.69
CA TYR A 588 17.80 -2.64 -29.41
C TYR A 588 16.59 -1.80 -29.02
N GLU A 589 16.39 -1.52 -27.72
CA GLU A 589 15.28 -0.67 -27.25
C GLU A 589 15.36 0.75 -27.83
N VAL A 590 16.57 1.32 -27.89
CA VAL A 590 16.82 2.65 -28.50
C VAL A 590 16.54 2.61 -30.01
N ARG A 591 17.06 1.61 -30.74
CA ARG A 591 16.81 1.49 -32.18
C ARG A 591 15.34 1.29 -32.52
N ARG A 592 14.61 0.49 -31.73
CA ARG A 592 13.17 0.26 -31.96
C ARG A 592 12.36 1.54 -31.77
N PHE A 593 12.73 2.38 -30.79
CA PHE A 593 12.14 3.69 -30.59
C PHE A 593 12.36 4.61 -31.80
N GLU A 594 13.59 4.71 -32.28
CA GLU A 594 13.94 5.53 -33.46
C GLU A 594 13.24 5.05 -34.74
N GLN A 595 13.15 3.73 -34.94
CA GLN A 595 12.47 3.12 -36.09
C GLN A 595 10.95 3.27 -36.04
N ALA A 596 10.38 3.53 -34.85
CA ALA A 596 8.95 3.75 -34.69
C ALA A 596 8.52 5.18 -35.05
N GLY A 597 9.40 6.01 -35.63
CA GLY A 597 9.08 7.39 -36.03
C GLY A 597 8.95 8.37 -34.86
N LEU A 598 9.22 7.93 -33.64
CA LEU A 598 9.16 8.76 -32.44
C LEU A 598 10.47 9.53 -32.25
N ARG A 599 10.37 10.75 -31.75
CA ARG A 599 11.53 11.60 -31.45
C ARG A 599 11.51 12.01 -29.99
N LEU A 600 12.72 12.18 -29.44
CA LEU A 600 12.89 12.69 -28.09
C LEU A 600 13.38 14.13 -28.15
N GLU A 601 12.61 15.04 -27.57
CA GLU A 601 12.91 16.46 -27.45
C GLU A 601 13.01 16.86 -25.96
N THR A 602 13.60 18.02 -25.69
CA THR A 602 13.71 18.56 -24.33
C THR A 602 13.18 19.97 -24.28
N ALA A 603 12.43 20.30 -23.23
CA ALA A 603 11.94 21.65 -22.96
C ALA A 603 11.90 21.90 -21.44
N PRO A 604 11.88 23.16 -20.97
CA PRO A 604 11.61 23.46 -19.57
C PRO A 604 10.18 23.05 -19.17
N LEU A 605 9.94 22.87 -17.87
CA LEU A 605 8.65 22.42 -17.36
C LEU A 605 7.54 23.42 -17.64
N SER A 606 7.81 24.72 -17.53
CA SER A 606 6.86 25.82 -17.78
C SER A 606 6.19 25.75 -19.16
N GLU A 607 6.92 25.29 -20.17
CA GLU A 607 6.41 25.12 -21.55
C GLU A 607 5.55 23.87 -21.73
N CYS A 608 5.63 22.89 -20.81
CA CYS A 608 5.04 21.57 -21.00
C CYS A 608 3.87 21.27 -20.06
N VAL A 609 3.57 22.13 -19.08
CA VAL A 609 2.63 21.84 -17.99
C VAL A 609 1.28 21.35 -18.50
N ASP A 610 0.66 22.09 -19.42
CA ASP A 610 -0.70 21.83 -19.88
C ASP A 610 -0.79 20.58 -20.78
N GLU A 611 0.24 20.29 -21.57
CA GLU A 611 0.33 19.07 -22.40
C GLU A 611 0.64 17.83 -21.55
N LEU A 612 1.51 17.96 -20.55
CA LEU A 612 2.04 16.83 -19.78
C LEU A 612 1.11 16.38 -18.65
N ALA A 613 0.39 17.30 -18.00
CA ALA A 613 -0.49 16.96 -16.88
C ALA A 613 -1.57 15.91 -17.21
N PRO A 614 -2.27 16.00 -18.37
CA PRO A 614 -3.22 14.96 -18.78
C PRO A 614 -2.57 13.59 -18.98
N LEU A 615 -1.34 13.56 -19.52
CA LEU A 615 -0.59 12.32 -19.75
C LEU A 615 -0.16 11.67 -18.43
N ILE A 616 0.24 12.48 -17.45
CA ILE A 616 0.54 12.01 -16.09
C ILE A 616 -0.74 11.44 -15.46
N GLY A 617 -1.88 12.12 -15.60
CA GLY A 617 -3.17 11.62 -15.15
C GLY A 617 -3.50 10.23 -15.74
N GLN A 618 -3.26 10.03 -17.04
CA GLN A 618 -3.45 8.72 -17.69
C GLN A 618 -2.50 7.64 -17.16
N THR A 619 -1.23 7.97 -16.90
CA THR A 619 -0.28 7.04 -16.26
C THR A 619 -0.71 6.70 -14.84
N MET A 620 -1.15 7.68 -14.08
CA MET A 620 -1.60 7.54 -12.70
C MET A 620 -2.87 6.68 -12.59
N ASP A 621 -3.85 6.89 -13.48
CA ASP A 621 -5.03 6.04 -13.67
C ASP A 621 -4.67 4.57 -13.95
N ARG A 622 -3.56 4.32 -14.67
CA ARG A 622 -3.10 2.96 -14.99
C ARG A 622 -2.50 2.23 -13.78
N TYR A 623 -1.93 2.97 -12.83
CA TYR A 623 -1.25 2.42 -11.65
C TYR A 623 -2.06 2.55 -10.35
N ASP A 624 -3.38 2.78 -10.45
CA ASP A 624 -4.33 2.85 -9.32
C ASP A 624 -3.97 3.95 -8.29
N ALA A 625 -3.32 5.02 -8.76
CA ALA A 625 -2.98 6.20 -7.97
C ALA A 625 -3.79 7.39 -8.50
N SER A 626 -4.96 7.70 -7.96
CA SER A 626 -5.75 8.83 -8.45
C SER A 626 -5.36 10.15 -7.78
N LEU A 627 -4.68 11.03 -8.52
CA LEU A 627 -4.69 12.47 -8.27
C LEU A 627 -5.62 13.13 -9.28
N ASP A 628 -6.45 14.07 -8.81
CA ASP A 628 -7.27 14.89 -9.72
C ASP A 628 -6.35 15.65 -10.70
N LEU A 629 -6.78 15.84 -11.94
CA LEU A 629 -6.01 16.57 -12.95
C LEU A 629 -5.69 17.99 -12.46
N THR A 630 -6.59 18.61 -11.70
CA THR A 630 -6.37 19.91 -11.04
C THR A 630 -5.19 19.87 -10.07
N GLU A 631 -5.06 18.80 -9.28
CA GLU A 631 -3.93 18.62 -8.35
C GLU A 631 -2.63 18.38 -9.10
N ILE A 632 -2.64 17.58 -10.19
CA ILE A 632 -1.46 17.37 -11.04
C ILE A 632 -1.02 18.70 -11.67
N LEU A 633 -1.95 19.46 -12.23
CA LEU A 633 -1.67 20.78 -12.81
C LEU A 633 -1.12 21.73 -11.75
N THR A 634 -1.73 21.78 -10.57
CA THR A 634 -1.26 22.64 -9.47
C THR A 634 0.15 22.25 -9.05
N PHE A 635 0.40 20.96 -8.88
CA PHE A 635 1.73 20.44 -8.56
C PHE A 635 2.76 20.88 -9.61
N LEU A 636 2.51 20.64 -10.90
CA LEU A 636 3.46 21.00 -11.97
C LEU A 636 3.66 22.50 -12.13
N LYS A 637 2.61 23.33 -12.00
CA LYS A 637 2.71 24.80 -12.08
C LYS A 637 3.60 25.36 -10.99
N VAL A 638 3.40 24.88 -9.76
CA VAL A 638 4.21 25.30 -8.61
C VAL A 638 5.67 24.84 -8.77
N GLN A 639 5.91 23.63 -9.28
CA GLN A 639 7.27 23.20 -9.59
C GLN A 639 7.90 24.06 -10.71
N ALA A 640 7.15 24.38 -11.77
CA ALA A 640 7.64 25.26 -12.83
C ALA A 640 8.00 26.64 -12.28
N GLU A 641 7.16 27.25 -11.45
CA GLU A 641 7.40 28.57 -10.86
C GLU A 641 8.73 28.65 -10.08
N HIS A 642 9.06 27.63 -9.29
CA HIS A 642 10.25 27.65 -8.42
C HIS A 642 11.48 26.94 -8.97
N LEU A 643 11.32 26.04 -9.95
CA LEU A 643 12.36 25.12 -10.40
C LEU A 643 12.53 25.08 -11.91
N ASP A 644 11.93 25.98 -12.69
CA ASP A 644 11.98 25.90 -14.16
C ASP A 644 13.42 25.81 -14.69
N GLY A 645 14.31 26.64 -14.13
CA GLY A 645 15.73 26.68 -14.50
C GLY A 645 16.54 25.43 -14.12
N LEU A 646 15.96 24.55 -13.30
CA LEU A 646 16.52 23.23 -12.99
C LEU A 646 15.78 22.10 -13.73
N SER A 647 14.61 22.39 -14.29
CA SER A 647 13.72 21.39 -14.86
C SER A 647 14.07 21.05 -16.31
N THR A 648 13.96 19.77 -16.64
CA THR A 648 14.00 19.28 -18.02
C THR A 648 12.86 18.29 -18.21
N VAL A 649 11.99 18.55 -19.19
CA VAL A 649 10.97 17.62 -19.66
C VAL A 649 11.48 16.89 -20.88
N PHE A 650 11.63 15.57 -20.79
CA PHE A 650 11.97 14.68 -21.90
C PHE A 650 10.69 14.31 -22.65
N ARG A 651 10.42 15.02 -23.74
CA ARG A 651 9.20 14.92 -24.54
C ARG A 651 9.35 13.84 -25.61
N VAL A 652 8.45 12.86 -25.60
CA VAL A 652 8.30 11.88 -26.69
C VAL A 652 7.23 12.42 -27.62
N VAL A 653 7.65 12.81 -28.82
CA VAL A 653 6.76 13.33 -29.87
C VAL A 653 6.69 12.38 -31.06
N ASP A 654 5.56 12.35 -31.74
CA ASP A 654 5.40 11.62 -33.00
C ASP A 654 5.89 12.43 -34.23
N GLU A 655 5.61 11.90 -35.42
CA GLU A 655 6.05 12.48 -36.70
C GLU A 655 5.35 13.81 -36.98
N GLU A 656 4.13 13.96 -36.47
CA GLU A 656 3.32 15.18 -36.53
C GLU A 656 3.76 16.23 -35.50
N GLY A 657 4.58 15.85 -34.52
CA GLY A 657 5.11 16.73 -33.48
C GLY A 657 4.24 16.79 -32.22
N ASP A 658 3.23 15.93 -32.10
CA ASP A 658 2.35 15.89 -30.93
C ASP A 658 2.99 15.09 -29.78
N LEU A 659 2.72 15.53 -28.55
CA LEU A 659 3.21 14.85 -27.35
C LEU A 659 2.48 13.51 -27.11
N VAL A 660 3.23 12.41 -27.20
CA VAL A 660 2.76 11.04 -26.90
C VAL A 660 3.13 10.64 -25.47
N GLY A 661 4.18 11.24 -24.91
CA GLY A 661 4.59 11.01 -23.54
C GLY A 661 5.67 11.97 -23.10
N GLY A 662 5.92 12.03 -21.79
CA GLY A 662 6.99 12.85 -21.27
C GLY A 662 7.41 12.47 -19.87
N HIS A 663 8.61 12.90 -19.49
CA HIS A 663 9.18 12.70 -18.17
C HIS A 663 9.82 13.99 -17.65
N VAL A 664 9.48 14.40 -16.43
CA VAL A 664 10.09 15.54 -15.74
C VAL A 664 11.28 15.07 -14.92
N ALA A 665 12.42 15.73 -15.10
CA ALA A 665 13.58 15.60 -14.24
C ALA A 665 14.12 16.97 -13.79
N PHE A 666 14.87 16.99 -12.69
CA PHE A 666 15.50 18.20 -12.17
C PHE A 666 17.01 18.02 -12.03
N ALA A 667 17.79 18.91 -12.62
CA ALA A 667 19.24 18.96 -12.42
C ALA A 667 19.55 19.62 -11.07
N TRP A 668 20.35 18.94 -10.25
CA TRP A 668 20.80 19.46 -8.97
C TRP A 668 22.25 19.05 -8.74
N ARG A 669 23.14 20.06 -8.78
CA ARG A 669 24.59 19.87 -8.74
C ARG A 669 25.01 18.86 -9.83
N GLU A 670 25.72 17.78 -9.48
CA GLU A 670 26.16 16.74 -10.42
C GLU A 670 25.10 15.66 -10.71
N MET A 671 23.90 15.78 -10.13
CA MET A 671 22.83 14.79 -10.23
C MET A 671 21.66 15.25 -11.10
N LEU A 672 20.97 14.28 -11.70
CA LEU A 672 19.68 14.46 -12.35
C LEU A 672 18.62 13.63 -11.60
N TYR A 673 17.56 14.27 -11.14
CA TYR A 673 16.49 13.63 -10.36
C TYR A 673 15.28 13.35 -11.24
N ALA A 674 15.04 12.08 -11.54
CA ALA A 674 13.84 11.65 -12.25
C ALA A 674 12.61 11.76 -11.34
N ARG A 675 11.55 12.46 -11.78
CA ARG A 675 10.39 12.73 -10.91
C ARG A 675 9.10 12.03 -11.32
N VAL A 676 8.49 12.45 -12.42
CA VAL A 676 7.15 11.99 -12.83
C VAL A 676 7.10 11.83 -14.34
N ALA A 677 6.41 10.80 -14.82
CA ALA A 677 6.25 10.53 -16.24
C ALA A 677 4.79 10.30 -16.61
N GLY A 678 4.40 10.78 -17.79
CA GLY A 678 3.05 10.70 -18.35
C GLY A 678 3.09 10.13 -19.77
N PHE A 679 2.18 9.23 -20.12
CA PHE A 679 2.09 8.67 -21.48
C PHE A 679 0.64 8.52 -21.91
N ASP A 680 0.38 8.83 -23.18
CA ASP A 680 -0.88 8.50 -23.85
C ASP A 680 -0.79 7.06 -24.38
N TYR A 681 -1.31 6.12 -23.61
CA TYR A 681 -1.26 4.71 -24.00
C TYR A 681 -2.13 4.36 -25.22
N THR A 682 -2.99 5.28 -25.68
CA THR A 682 -3.70 5.11 -26.95
C THR A 682 -2.84 5.48 -28.16
N ARG A 683 -1.77 6.23 -27.94
CA ARG A 683 -0.83 6.71 -28.97
C ARG A 683 0.57 6.07 -28.90
N THR A 684 0.93 5.43 -27.79
CA THR A 684 2.18 4.65 -27.70
C THR A 684 2.18 3.51 -28.73
N ARG A 685 3.35 3.26 -29.35
CA ARG A 685 3.60 2.27 -30.40
C ARG A 685 4.28 0.98 -29.89
N ASP A 686 4.33 0.77 -28.57
CA ASP A 686 5.07 -0.32 -27.91
C ASP A 686 6.54 -0.37 -28.36
N ALA A 687 7.16 0.82 -28.34
CA ALA A 687 8.49 1.10 -28.87
C ALA A 687 9.47 1.54 -27.76
N TYR A 688 9.21 1.15 -26.52
CA TYR A 688 10.05 1.48 -25.35
C TYR A 688 10.13 2.99 -25.04
N GLU A 689 9.05 3.73 -25.30
CA GLU A 689 8.91 5.18 -25.09
C GLU A 689 9.28 5.58 -23.66
N TYR A 690 8.75 4.83 -22.68
CA TYR A 690 9.06 5.03 -21.26
C TYR A 690 10.56 4.98 -20.98
N PHE A 691 11.27 3.99 -21.53
CA PHE A 691 12.69 3.83 -21.24
C PHE A 691 13.56 4.89 -21.93
N ASN A 692 13.13 5.34 -23.12
CA ASN A 692 13.80 6.43 -23.80
C ASN A 692 13.61 7.77 -23.07
N ALA A 693 12.40 8.07 -22.58
CA ALA A 693 12.14 9.29 -21.83
C ALA A 693 12.76 9.30 -20.42
N VAL A 694 12.74 8.17 -19.70
CA VAL A 694 13.11 8.11 -18.26
C VAL A 694 14.58 7.70 -18.02
N TYR A 695 15.25 7.07 -18.99
CA TYR A 695 16.64 6.61 -18.81
C TYR A 695 17.56 7.13 -19.91
N TYR A 696 17.30 6.78 -21.17
CA TYR A 696 18.28 7.00 -22.23
C TYR A 696 18.43 8.48 -22.61
N GLY A 697 17.32 9.20 -22.70
CA GLY A 697 17.29 10.65 -22.85
C GLY A 697 17.99 11.38 -21.71
N PRO A 698 17.61 11.12 -20.45
CA PRO A 698 18.29 11.65 -19.27
C PRO A 698 19.79 11.40 -19.27
N LEU A 699 20.26 10.18 -19.58
CA LEU A 699 21.69 9.87 -19.62
C LEU A 699 22.46 10.63 -20.72
N ARG A 700 21.84 10.86 -21.89
CA ARG A 700 22.42 11.71 -22.93
C ARG A 700 22.40 13.19 -22.55
N HIS A 701 21.38 13.63 -21.83
CA HIS A 701 21.30 14.98 -21.32
C HIS A 701 22.37 15.22 -20.26
N MET A 702 22.60 14.25 -19.36
CA MET A 702 23.67 14.28 -18.37
C MET A 702 25.05 14.47 -19.03
N GLU A 703 25.34 13.73 -20.10
CA GLU A 703 26.58 13.88 -20.87
C GLU A 703 26.77 15.29 -21.44
N ARG A 704 25.71 15.90 -21.96
CA ARG A 704 25.76 17.27 -22.50
C ARG A 704 25.97 18.34 -21.44
N HIS A 705 25.58 18.07 -20.19
CA HIS A 705 25.58 19.05 -19.10
C HIS A 705 26.59 18.71 -18.00
N GLY A 706 27.45 17.71 -18.20
CA GLY A 706 28.47 17.32 -17.23
C GLY A 706 27.92 16.72 -15.93
N LEU A 707 26.72 16.12 -15.97
CA LEU A 707 26.13 15.39 -14.83
C LEU A 707 26.57 13.93 -14.87
N SER A 708 26.69 13.29 -13.70
CA SER A 708 27.24 11.93 -13.58
C SER A 708 26.31 10.94 -12.89
N THR A 709 25.27 11.40 -12.21
CA THR A 709 24.39 10.50 -11.43
C THR A 709 22.91 10.75 -11.70
N LEU A 710 22.14 9.66 -11.90
CA LEU A 710 20.69 9.71 -12.14
C LEU A 710 19.93 9.06 -10.97
N HIS A 711 19.18 9.84 -10.21
CA HIS A 711 18.30 9.36 -9.14
C HIS A 711 16.94 8.96 -9.72
N LEU A 712 16.48 7.74 -9.42
CA LEU A 712 15.29 7.14 -10.01
C LEU A 712 14.16 6.86 -9.00
N GLY A 713 14.37 7.09 -7.69
CA GLY A 713 13.38 6.84 -6.63
C GLY A 713 13.16 5.37 -6.26
N LEU A 714 12.06 5.06 -5.55
CA LEU A 714 11.89 3.81 -4.78
C LEU A 714 11.31 2.57 -5.51
N SER A 715 10.53 2.75 -6.59
CA SER A 715 9.72 1.65 -7.17
C SER A 715 10.37 0.94 -8.37
N ALA A 716 9.79 -0.17 -8.84
CA ALA A 716 10.22 -0.89 -10.04
C ALA A 716 11.72 -1.24 -10.03
N VAL A 717 12.22 -1.72 -8.89
CA VAL A 717 13.65 -1.87 -8.63
C VAL A 717 14.32 -2.80 -9.65
N GLN A 718 13.65 -3.88 -10.06
CA GLN A 718 14.17 -4.78 -11.08
C GLN A 718 14.45 -4.07 -12.43
N ALA A 719 13.53 -3.21 -12.88
CA ALA A 719 13.67 -2.51 -14.15
C ALA A 719 14.81 -1.48 -14.12
N LYS A 720 15.04 -0.87 -12.95
CA LYS A 720 16.11 0.09 -12.70
C LYS A 720 17.48 -0.59 -12.58
N VAL A 721 17.57 -1.69 -11.84
CA VAL A 721 18.81 -2.49 -11.71
C VAL A 721 19.24 -3.06 -13.07
N ARG A 722 18.30 -3.54 -13.89
CA ARG A 722 18.58 -3.98 -15.28
C ARG A 722 19.12 -2.86 -16.19
N ARG A 723 19.04 -1.61 -15.74
CA ARG A 723 19.56 -0.40 -16.41
C ARG A 723 20.69 0.24 -15.62
N GLY A 724 21.40 -0.53 -14.80
CA GLY A 724 22.63 -0.10 -14.14
C GLY A 724 22.42 0.67 -12.83
N ALA A 725 21.20 0.72 -12.29
CA ALA A 725 20.98 1.33 -10.98
C ALA A 725 21.52 0.43 -9.86
N ARG A 726 22.10 1.07 -8.84
CA ARG A 726 22.36 0.50 -7.52
C ARG A 726 21.23 0.87 -6.57
N LEU A 727 20.99 0.01 -5.59
CA LEU A 727 19.95 0.16 -4.59
C LEU A 727 20.56 0.58 -3.26
N HIS A 728 20.01 1.63 -2.65
CA HIS A 728 20.44 2.19 -1.38
C HIS A 728 19.31 2.09 -0.34
N PRO A 729 19.54 1.55 0.86
CA PRO A 729 18.50 1.39 1.87
C PRO A 729 18.11 2.74 2.47
N VAL A 730 16.80 2.94 2.67
CA VAL A 730 16.23 4.10 3.34
C VAL A 730 15.37 3.68 4.53
N TRP A 731 15.38 4.51 5.59
CA TRP A 731 14.90 4.15 6.92
C TRP A 731 13.84 5.12 7.44
N ALA A 732 12.94 4.63 8.29
CA ALA A 732 12.14 5.47 9.17
C ALA A 732 12.75 5.42 10.56
N ALA A 733 12.89 6.58 11.19
CA ALA A 733 13.40 6.74 12.54
C ALA A 733 12.41 7.53 13.39
N VAL A 734 12.16 7.06 14.60
CA VAL A 734 11.27 7.68 15.57
C VAL A 734 12.03 7.99 16.84
N LEU A 735 11.91 9.24 17.30
CA LEU A 735 12.39 9.72 18.59
C LEU A 735 11.21 10.08 19.48
N PRO A 736 10.95 9.33 20.56
CA PRO A 736 9.89 9.67 21.51
C PRO A 736 10.26 10.89 22.36
N LEU A 737 9.24 11.62 22.82
CA LEU A 737 9.36 12.75 23.73
C LEU A 737 8.90 12.36 25.16
N PRO A 738 9.51 12.95 26.23
CA PRO A 738 10.58 13.95 26.20
C PRO A 738 11.91 13.38 25.69
N LEU A 739 12.67 14.21 24.98
CA LEU A 739 13.92 13.81 24.36
C LEU A 739 14.98 13.46 25.42
N VAL A 740 15.74 12.40 25.17
CA VAL A 740 16.84 11.95 26.03
C VAL A 740 18.11 11.84 25.18
N ARG A 741 19.20 12.48 25.61
CA ARG A 741 20.53 12.33 25.00
C ARG A 741 21.13 10.96 25.32
N GLY A 742 21.82 10.37 24.36
CA GLY A 742 22.58 9.13 24.52
C GLY A 742 22.47 8.24 23.28
N ALA A 743 23.58 7.60 22.90
CA ALA A 743 23.57 6.72 21.74
C ALA A 743 22.66 5.50 21.95
N GLY A 744 21.86 5.17 20.95
CA GLY A 744 21.01 3.98 20.99
C GLY A 744 20.26 3.75 19.68
N LEU A 745 20.16 2.49 19.26
CA LEU A 745 19.39 2.08 18.09
C LEU A 745 18.62 0.80 18.41
N THR A 746 17.29 0.88 18.31
CA THR A 746 16.39 -0.27 18.45
C THR A 746 15.70 -0.51 17.12
N ARG A 747 15.75 -1.75 16.64
CA ARG A 747 15.15 -2.19 15.37
C ARG A 747 14.59 -3.59 15.50
N ASP A 748 13.61 -3.91 14.68
CA ASP A 748 13.22 -5.30 14.44
C ASP A 748 14.11 -5.88 13.34
N ALA A 749 15.20 -6.51 13.76
CA ALA A 749 16.19 -7.05 12.83
C ALA A 749 15.60 -8.13 11.90
N ALA A 750 14.60 -8.89 12.36
CA ALA A 750 13.96 -9.93 11.56
C ALA A 750 13.07 -9.31 10.47
N ALA A 751 12.24 -8.33 10.83
CA ALA A 751 11.40 -7.62 9.87
C ALA A 751 12.23 -6.82 8.85
N ASP A 752 13.29 -6.15 9.31
CA ASP A 752 14.21 -5.42 8.42
C ASP A 752 14.89 -6.38 7.43
N GLN A 753 15.35 -7.54 7.90
CA GLN A 753 15.98 -8.56 7.05
C GLN A 753 14.99 -9.16 6.05
N ALA A 754 13.75 -9.45 6.47
CA ALA A 754 12.71 -9.95 5.59
C ALA A 754 12.39 -8.96 4.45
N LEU A 755 12.32 -7.66 4.75
CA LEU A 755 12.15 -6.63 3.72
C LEU A 755 13.36 -6.55 2.78
N ALA A 756 14.58 -6.59 3.32
CA ALA A 756 15.79 -6.59 2.49
C ALA A 756 15.86 -7.82 1.56
N ASP A 757 15.45 -9.00 2.04
CA ASP A 757 15.38 -10.22 1.25
C ASP A 757 14.31 -10.14 0.16
N SER A 758 13.15 -9.53 0.46
CA SER A 758 12.12 -9.24 -0.54
C SER A 758 12.63 -8.29 -1.63
N VAL A 759 13.32 -7.22 -1.26
CA VAL A 759 13.94 -6.29 -2.22
C VAL A 759 14.98 -7.01 -3.08
N ARG A 760 15.81 -7.87 -2.47
CA ARG A 760 16.81 -8.67 -3.18
C ARG A 760 16.18 -9.63 -4.19
N ALA A 761 15.10 -10.30 -3.79
CA ALA A 761 14.36 -11.23 -4.64
C ALA A 761 13.73 -10.52 -5.84
N GLU A 762 13.11 -9.35 -5.64
CA GLU A 762 12.53 -8.56 -6.74
C GLU A 762 13.62 -8.05 -7.70
N ALA A 763 14.65 -7.41 -7.15
CA ALA A 763 15.68 -6.71 -7.91
C ALA A 763 16.55 -7.65 -8.75
N GLY A 764 16.91 -8.81 -8.21
CA GLY A 764 17.82 -9.77 -8.84
C GLY A 764 19.26 -9.25 -9.01
N GLY A 765 19.66 -8.24 -8.23
CA GLY A 765 21.00 -7.63 -8.22
C GLY A 765 20.99 -6.17 -7.74
N GLY A 766 22.12 -5.48 -7.91
CA GLY A 766 22.24 -4.03 -7.68
C GLY A 766 22.34 -3.59 -6.21
N MET A 767 22.41 -4.53 -5.26
CA MET A 767 22.62 -4.26 -3.84
C MET A 767 24.09 -4.51 -3.48
N ASP A 768 24.76 -3.52 -2.89
CA ASP A 768 26.11 -3.70 -2.34
C ASP A 768 26.06 -4.50 -1.03
N GLU A 769 26.87 -5.55 -0.91
CA GLU A 769 26.84 -6.42 0.27
C GLU A 769 27.21 -5.69 1.56
N GLY A 770 28.12 -4.71 1.51
CA GLY A 770 28.54 -3.95 2.68
C GLY A 770 27.49 -2.95 3.14
N GLU A 771 26.86 -2.24 2.19
CA GLU A 771 25.79 -1.28 2.47
C GLU A 771 24.51 -1.97 2.98
N TRP A 772 24.21 -3.16 2.47
CA TRP A 772 23.04 -3.96 2.85
C TRP A 772 23.29 -4.96 3.99
N GLU A 773 24.48 -4.92 4.61
CA GLU A 773 24.76 -5.68 5.83
C GLU A 773 24.12 -4.98 7.03
N LEU A 774 22.81 -5.23 7.21
CA LEU A 774 21.98 -4.52 8.20
C LEU A 774 22.47 -4.69 9.64
N SER A 775 23.26 -5.73 9.95
CA SER A 775 23.90 -5.91 11.26
C SER A 775 24.96 -4.85 11.56
N ARG A 776 25.54 -4.21 10.53
CA ARG A 776 26.52 -3.13 10.66
C ARG A 776 25.90 -1.74 10.84
N VAL A 777 24.57 -1.63 10.74
CA VAL A 777 23.84 -0.39 11.00
C VAL A 777 23.78 -0.19 12.51
N THR A 778 24.76 0.56 13.02
CA THR A 778 24.97 0.87 14.44
C THR A 778 25.19 2.37 14.64
N PRO A 779 24.94 2.92 15.85
CA PRO A 779 25.26 4.31 16.18
C PRO A 779 26.69 4.74 15.79
N LEU A 780 26.87 6.00 15.35
CA LEU A 780 28.15 6.60 14.96
C LEU A 780 28.95 7.25 16.09
#